data_AF-A0A4C1V353-F1
#
_entry.id   AF-A0A4C1V353-F1
#
_cell.length_a   1.000
_cell.length_b   1.000
_cell.length_c   1.000
_cell.angle_alpha   90.00
_cell.angle_beta   90.00
_cell.angle_gamma   90.00
#
_symmetry.space_group_name_H-M   'P 1'
#
loop_
_entity.id
_entity.type
_entity.pdbx_description
1 polymer ?
#
loop_
_entity_poly.entity_id
_entity_poly.type
_entity_poly.pdbx_seq_one_letter_code
_entity_poly.pdbx_strand_id
1 'polypeptide(L)'
;MHTSMSLTIITCVFVFLSYVDCANIKVDPLVLTSRGPVRGKRAIGDDYSVFLGIPYAQVDLSNPFRDSLPYPYFEEAYNAYSGDTKCPQSDFKGNNIKGTLDCLRLNIYVPNKASSQNLLPVIFWIHGGGFSGGSGGSFDGKYLVKHDVILVTVNYRVGPYGFMCLNTSKVPGNQGLKDQHLALIWVKENISAFGGNVSSITIAGQSAGAGSIDLHLHSPYEKHFHRAIMESGSAKVEGMFVNPDLSAAVKLAEQLGFNTADNDLAVDFLITCDPHSVIAASKRIEFWFRPCKEKEFANVSRFVVEDSQNMQNKHKIKDTPIMIGYTTSEEYNHNVDEVLSDDIVLRELKTHFTINENELSRVSKILRHFYIGDSEITRELLLQLGEFESDFTFNYPMDRAIVRYLEQEAKVYQYLFSYTSDGSVATHGAEVKFLFPVDHEPLLNENDVIISDRMTTMWTNFAKYGSPTPEVTKEIPTIWEQCTKTDRPYMHIGANLTLGHRVYHKRMAFWDMFYDKYEETFGPRARCLALIYLQKRFESEEALGPRARCLALIYLQKRFESEETLGPRARCLALIYLQKRFKSEETLGPRARCLALIYLQKRFESEEALGPRARCLALIYLQKRFKSEETLGPRARCLALIYLQKRFESEEALGPRARCLALIYLQKRFESEEALGPRARCLALIYLQKRFKSEETLGPRARCLALIYLQKRFESEEALGPRARCLALIYLQKRFESEETLGPRAVSLTLGRLAFLIRPKIDCAASSQSPE
;
A
#
# COMPACT_ATOMS: atom_id res chain seq x y z
N MET A 1 68.97 -59.72 30.70
CA MET A 1 68.00 -58.74 31.25
C MET A 1 67.88 -57.47 30.41
N HIS A 2 68.94 -56.93 29.80
CA HIS A 2 68.85 -55.69 29.01
C HIS A 2 68.04 -55.77 27.70
N THR A 3 68.01 -56.91 27.00
CA THR A 3 67.25 -57.07 25.75
C THR A 3 65.73 -57.19 25.95
N SER A 4 65.29 -57.65 27.13
CA SER A 4 63.86 -57.76 27.45
C SER A 4 63.23 -56.41 27.76
N MET A 5 63.95 -55.49 28.42
CA MET A 5 63.43 -54.15 28.73
C MET A 5 63.23 -53.30 27.48
N SER A 6 64.15 -53.38 26.50
CA SER A 6 64.04 -52.61 25.25
C SER A 6 62.84 -53.04 24.41
N LEU A 7 62.51 -54.33 24.39
CA LEU A 7 61.35 -54.83 23.64
C LEU A 7 60.02 -54.38 24.27
N THR A 8 59.93 -54.37 25.60
CA THR A 8 58.74 -53.88 26.34
C THR A 8 58.55 -52.37 26.17
N ILE A 9 59.63 -51.58 26.16
CA ILE A 9 59.54 -50.13 25.93
C ILE A 9 59.10 -49.84 24.48
N ILE A 10 59.63 -50.56 23.49
CA ILE A 10 59.23 -50.40 22.09
C ILE A 10 57.77 -50.82 21.87
N THR A 11 57.30 -51.89 22.52
CA THR A 11 55.88 -52.29 22.44
C THR A 11 54.97 -51.30 23.16
N CYS A 12 55.36 -50.78 24.32
CA CYS A 12 54.61 -49.72 25.00
C CYS A 12 54.54 -48.44 24.17
N VAL A 13 55.61 -48.04 23.47
CA VAL A 13 55.62 -46.87 22.59
C VAL A 13 54.77 -47.10 21.33
N PHE A 14 54.79 -48.31 20.74
CA PHE A 14 53.90 -48.65 19.63
C PHE A 14 52.42 -48.74 20.04
N VAL A 15 52.11 -49.22 21.24
CA VAL A 15 50.75 -49.23 21.79
C VAL A 15 50.29 -47.81 22.16
N PHE A 16 51.19 -46.94 22.62
CA PHE A 16 50.87 -45.53 22.88
C PHE A 16 50.66 -44.76 21.57
N LEU A 17 51.48 -44.99 20.55
CA LEU A 17 51.34 -44.38 19.22
C LEU A 17 50.07 -44.87 18.50
N SER A 18 49.69 -46.15 18.64
CA SER A 18 48.43 -46.67 18.09
C SER A 18 47.19 -46.24 18.88
N TYR A 19 47.33 -45.87 20.17
CA TYR A 19 46.27 -45.19 20.92
C TYR A 19 46.13 -43.70 20.54
N VAL A 20 47.23 -43.04 20.18
CA VAL A 20 47.22 -41.62 19.74
C VAL A 20 46.64 -41.48 18.32
N ASP A 21 46.78 -42.49 17.46
CA ASP A 21 46.17 -42.51 16.11
C ASP A 21 44.64 -42.77 16.09
N CYS A 22 44.01 -43.05 17.24
CA CYS A 22 42.57 -43.36 17.32
C CYS A 22 41.74 -42.33 18.11
N ALA A 23 42.35 -41.28 18.64
CA ALA A 23 41.62 -40.09 19.06
C ALA A 23 41.57 -39.12 17.89
N ASN A 24 40.57 -39.26 17.01
CA ASN A 24 40.13 -38.15 16.17
C ASN A 24 39.70 -37.00 17.10
N ILE A 25 40.65 -36.17 17.53
CA ILE A 25 40.36 -34.94 18.27
C ILE A 25 39.59 -34.08 17.27
N LYS A 26 38.26 -34.15 17.33
CA LYS A 26 37.37 -33.25 16.60
C LYS A 26 37.56 -31.87 17.22
N VAL A 27 38.49 -31.11 16.66
CA VAL A 27 38.65 -29.70 17.02
C VAL A 27 37.42 -28.96 16.53
N ASP A 28 36.69 -28.36 17.46
CA ASP A 28 35.53 -27.53 17.16
C ASP A 28 35.95 -26.36 16.25
N PRO A 29 35.27 -26.13 15.12
CA PRO A 29 35.63 -25.09 14.18
C PRO A 29 35.50 -23.70 14.83
N LEU A 30 36.53 -22.87 14.69
CA LEU A 30 36.58 -21.50 15.20
C LEU A 30 36.68 -20.53 14.02
N VAL A 31 35.78 -19.55 13.96
CA VAL A 31 35.72 -18.55 12.89
C VAL A 31 35.74 -17.16 13.50
N LEU A 32 36.62 -16.28 13.01
CA LEU A 32 36.68 -14.89 13.46
C LEU A 32 35.68 -14.04 12.68
N THR A 33 34.77 -13.38 13.40
CA THR A 33 33.80 -12.43 12.83
C THR A 33 34.15 -11.00 13.23
N SER A 34 33.50 -10.01 12.63
CA SER A 34 33.58 -8.59 13.00
C SER A 34 33.22 -8.30 14.46
N ARG A 35 32.48 -9.19 15.13
CA ARG A 35 32.07 -9.04 16.55
C ARG A 35 32.88 -9.89 17.52
N GLY A 36 33.74 -10.78 17.02
CA GLY A 36 34.55 -11.67 17.85
C GLY A 36 34.62 -13.10 17.32
N PRO A 37 35.37 -13.98 18.00
CA PRO A 37 35.55 -15.37 17.59
C PRO A 37 34.33 -16.24 17.92
N VAL A 38 33.82 -17.00 16.94
CA VAL A 38 32.66 -17.88 17.10
C VAL A 38 33.10 -19.33 16.96
N ARG A 39 32.78 -20.16 17.96
CA ARG A 39 33.10 -21.59 17.97
C ARG A 39 31.85 -22.42 17.66
N GLY A 40 31.91 -23.19 16.58
CA GLY A 40 30.86 -24.11 16.15
C GLY A 40 31.18 -25.57 16.47
N LYS A 41 30.42 -26.49 15.89
CA LYS A 41 30.61 -27.95 16.01
C LYS A 41 30.67 -28.60 14.63
N ARG A 42 31.33 -29.75 14.55
CA ARG A 42 31.17 -30.66 13.40
C ARG A 42 29.87 -31.45 13.56
N ALA A 43 29.06 -31.54 12.51
CA ALA A 43 27.86 -32.38 12.54
C ALA A 43 28.25 -33.85 12.79
N ILE A 44 27.44 -34.58 13.55
CA ILE A 44 27.73 -35.97 13.90
C ILE A 44 27.33 -36.86 12.72
N GLY A 45 28.30 -37.58 12.14
CA GLY A 45 28.05 -38.51 11.04
C GLY A 45 27.90 -37.87 9.66
N ASP A 46 27.98 -36.53 9.58
CA ASP A 46 27.86 -35.78 8.33
C ASP A 46 29.07 -34.85 8.12
N ASP A 47 29.33 -34.49 6.86
CA ASP A 47 30.54 -33.78 6.44
C ASP A 47 30.35 -32.26 6.33
N TYR A 48 29.84 -31.65 7.39
CA TYR A 48 29.63 -30.20 7.50
C TYR A 48 29.81 -29.68 8.94
N SER A 49 29.98 -28.37 9.06
CA SER A 49 30.09 -27.64 10.33
C SER A 49 28.83 -26.82 10.59
N VAL A 50 28.46 -26.69 11.86
CA VAL A 50 27.32 -25.89 12.31
C VAL A 50 27.76 -24.84 13.33
N PHE A 51 27.19 -23.65 13.22
CA PHE A 51 27.35 -22.56 14.19
C PHE A 51 25.95 -22.06 14.53
N LEU A 52 25.45 -22.43 15.69
CA LEU A 52 24.05 -22.24 16.07
C LEU A 52 23.91 -21.13 17.11
N GLY A 53 22.92 -20.26 16.95
CA GLY A 53 22.59 -19.24 17.93
C GLY A 53 23.57 -18.07 17.99
N ILE A 54 24.20 -17.70 16.88
CA ILE A 54 25.13 -16.55 16.82
C ILE A 54 24.33 -15.25 16.97
N PRO A 55 24.71 -14.34 17.88
CA PRO A 55 24.05 -13.05 17.99
C PRO A 55 24.45 -12.10 16.85
N TYR A 56 23.46 -11.53 16.15
CA TYR A 56 23.70 -10.51 15.11
C TYR A 56 23.32 -9.09 15.57
N ALA A 57 22.44 -8.97 16.56
CA ALA A 57 21.98 -7.71 17.15
C ALA A 57 21.44 -7.93 18.58
N GLN A 58 21.06 -6.86 19.27
CA GLN A 58 20.37 -6.89 20.57
C GLN A 58 19.10 -6.05 20.51
N VAL A 59 18.02 -6.52 21.14
CA VAL A 59 16.82 -5.70 21.33
C VAL A 59 17.10 -4.64 22.38
N ASP A 60 16.76 -3.38 22.11
CA ASP A 60 16.86 -2.30 23.09
C ASP A 60 15.79 -2.47 24.17
N LEU A 61 16.19 -2.85 25.38
CA LEU A 61 15.25 -3.04 26.49
C LEU A 61 14.66 -1.73 27.01
N SER A 62 15.26 -0.58 26.71
CA SER A 62 14.67 0.72 27.06
C SER A 62 13.41 1.02 26.24
N ASN A 63 13.31 0.43 25.04
CA ASN A 63 12.10 0.40 24.23
C ASN A 63 12.17 -0.75 23.21
N PRO A 64 11.64 -1.95 23.54
CA PRO A 64 11.71 -3.13 22.67
C PRO A 64 10.87 -3.03 21.40
N PHE A 65 10.11 -1.93 21.20
CA PHE A 65 9.34 -1.64 20.00
C PHE A 65 10.09 -0.74 19.00
N ARG A 66 11.34 -0.37 19.32
CA ARG A 66 12.25 0.41 18.46
C ARG A 66 13.35 -0.43 17.83
N ASP A 67 14.16 0.23 17.02
CA ASP A 67 15.26 -0.35 16.27
C ASP A 67 16.25 -1.06 17.22
N SER A 68 16.75 -2.21 16.78
CA SER A 68 17.73 -3.01 17.52
C SER A 68 19.10 -2.35 17.58
N LEU A 69 19.88 -2.68 18.61
CA LEU A 69 21.25 -2.22 18.82
C LEU A 69 22.26 -3.20 18.20
N PRO A 70 23.43 -2.72 17.76
CA PRO A 70 24.53 -3.61 17.39
C PRO A 70 24.94 -4.51 18.57
N TYR A 71 25.22 -5.78 18.30
CA TYR A 71 25.76 -6.65 19.34
C TYR A 71 27.18 -6.18 19.75
N PRO A 72 27.50 -6.11 21.06
CA PRO A 72 28.83 -5.75 21.54
C PRO A 72 29.92 -6.68 21.00
N TYR A 73 31.14 -6.17 20.92
CA TYR A 73 32.29 -7.02 20.64
C TYR A 73 32.55 -7.97 21.82
N PHE A 74 32.92 -9.21 21.55
CA PHE A 74 33.32 -10.20 22.55
C PHE A 74 34.73 -10.73 22.26
N GLU A 75 35.60 -10.69 23.28
CA GLU A 75 36.98 -11.18 23.19
C GLU A 75 37.06 -12.71 23.28
N GLU A 76 36.26 -13.30 24.17
CA GLU A 76 36.19 -14.75 24.34
C GLU A 76 35.33 -15.41 23.27
N ALA A 77 35.67 -16.65 22.90
CA ALA A 77 34.94 -17.36 21.86
C ALA A 77 33.48 -17.63 22.25
N TYR A 78 32.54 -17.12 21.45
CA TYR A 78 31.12 -17.43 21.62
C TYR A 78 30.84 -18.87 21.18
N ASN A 79 30.34 -19.69 22.11
CA ASN A 79 30.01 -21.10 21.86
C ASN A 79 28.66 -21.23 21.14
N ALA A 80 28.69 -21.32 19.81
CA ALA A 80 27.53 -21.37 18.92
C ALA A 80 27.00 -22.81 18.76
N TYR A 81 26.40 -23.33 19.83
CA TYR A 81 26.08 -24.77 19.97
C TYR A 81 24.60 -25.14 20.01
N SER A 82 23.69 -24.17 20.18
CA SER A 82 22.24 -24.39 20.23
C SER A 82 21.52 -23.30 19.44
N GLY A 83 20.54 -23.72 18.65
CA GLY A 83 19.64 -22.84 17.90
C GLY A 83 18.29 -22.61 18.58
N ASP A 84 18.13 -23.04 19.83
CA ASP A 84 16.82 -23.16 20.49
C ASP A 84 16.23 -21.83 20.97
N THR A 85 17.01 -20.74 20.93
CA THR A 85 16.53 -19.40 21.30
C THR A 85 15.38 -18.98 20.40
N LYS A 86 14.30 -18.48 21.00
CA LYS A 86 13.12 -17.95 20.28
C LYS A 86 12.77 -16.57 20.78
N CYS A 87 12.21 -15.74 19.91
CA CYS A 87 11.56 -14.49 20.32
C CYS A 87 10.26 -14.79 21.09
N PRO A 88 9.77 -13.86 21.94
CA PRO A 88 8.58 -14.11 22.75
C PRO A 88 7.38 -14.40 21.86
N GLN A 89 6.77 -15.56 22.05
CA GLN A 89 5.67 -16.05 21.22
C GLN A 89 4.87 -17.15 21.95
N SER A 90 3.63 -17.35 21.52
CA SER A 90 2.86 -18.54 21.90
C SER A 90 3.28 -19.71 21.02
N ASP A 91 3.29 -20.94 21.56
CA ASP A 91 3.30 -22.12 20.71
C ASP A 91 2.03 -22.17 19.82
N PHE A 92 2.12 -22.88 18.69
CA PHE A 92 1.01 -22.96 17.73
C PHE A 92 -0.24 -23.64 18.29
N LYS A 93 -0.07 -24.54 19.29
CA LYS A 93 -1.19 -25.14 20.05
C LYS A 93 -1.82 -24.18 21.04
N GLY A 94 -1.16 -23.05 21.29
CA GLY A 94 -1.71 -21.95 22.05
C GLY A 94 -1.64 -22.06 23.57
N ASN A 95 -0.97 -23.08 24.09
CA ASN A 95 -1.02 -23.44 25.51
C ASN A 95 0.23 -23.00 26.26
N ASN A 96 1.32 -22.68 25.57
CA ASN A 96 2.58 -22.30 26.21
C ASN A 96 3.21 -21.08 25.53
N ILE A 97 3.52 -20.06 26.33
CA ILE A 97 4.29 -18.90 25.89
C ILE A 97 5.77 -19.15 26.23
N LYS A 98 6.65 -18.93 25.26
CA LYS A 98 8.09 -19.16 25.37
C LYS A 98 8.88 -18.05 24.67
N GLY A 99 10.19 -18.04 24.89
CA GLY A 99 11.13 -17.13 24.23
C GLY A 99 11.59 -15.98 25.12
N THR A 100 12.46 -15.14 24.58
CA THR A 100 13.10 -14.02 25.29
C THR A 100 13.27 -12.83 24.33
N LEU A 101 13.34 -11.60 24.84
CA LEU A 101 13.68 -10.44 24.00
C LEU A 101 15.12 -10.49 23.47
N ASP A 102 16.03 -11.19 24.14
CA ASP A 102 17.38 -11.48 23.62
C ASP A 102 17.34 -12.65 22.62
N CYS A 103 16.63 -12.47 21.50
CA CYS A 103 16.36 -13.53 20.54
C CYS A 103 16.97 -13.35 19.15
N LEU A 104 17.63 -12.22 18.90
CA LEU A 104 18.19 -11.87 17.59
C LEU A 104 19.45 -12.71 17.30
N ARG A 105 19.19 -13.94 16.86
CA ARG A 105 20.16 -15.01 16.61
C ARG A 105 20.05 -15.52 15.17
N LEU A 106 21.17 -16.01 14.65
CA LEU A 106 21.23 -16.74 13.39
C LEU A 106 22.03 -18.04 13.54
N ASN A 107 21.77 -18.99 12.65
CA ASN A 107 22.48 -20.25 12.55
C ASN A 107 23.15 -20.34 11.18
N ILE A 108 24.34 -20.94 11.11
CA ILE A 108 25.09 -21.11 9.86
C ILE A 108 25.48 -22.58 9.71
N TYR A 109 25.13 -23.16 8.56
CA TYR A 109 25.50 -24.52 8.16
C TYR A 109 26.50 -24.43 7.01
N VAL A 110 27.69 -24.99 7.21
CA VAL A 110 28.86 -24.81 6.35
C VAL A 110 29.35 -26.16 5.84
N PRO A 111 29.21 -26.49 4.55
CA PRO A 111 29.75 -27.73 3.99
C PRO A 111 31.28 -27.70 3.95
N ASN A 112 31.91 -28.87 4.00
CA ASN A 112 33.38 -28.99 3.98
C ASN A 112 34.09 -28.33 2.81
N LYS A 113 33.43 -28.25 1.66
CA LYS A 113 34.02 -27.62 0.48
C LYS A 113 34.17 -26.11 0.64
N ALA A 114 33.46 -25.48 1.58
CA ALA A 114 33.57 -24.05 1.83
C ALA A 114 34.94 -23.72 2.42
N SER A 115 35.63 -22.77 1.80
CA SER A 115 36.90 -22.25 2.32
C SER A 115 37.14 -20.83 1.81
N SER A 116 38.19 -20.18 2.30
CA SER A 116 38.61 -18.87 1.79
C SER A 116 38.98 -18.89 0.30
N GLN A 117 39.33 -20.05 -0.26
CA GLN A 117 39.66 -20.22 -1.68
C GLN A 117 38.48 -20.76 -2.52
N ASN A 118 37.47 -21.32 -1.87
CA ASN A 118 36.27 -21.84 -2.52
C ASN A 118 35.03 -21.26 -1.85
N LEU A 119 34.64 -20.06 -2.31
CA LEU A 119 33.49 -19.34 -1.80
C LEU A 119 32.18 -19.90 -2.38
N LEU A 120 31.29 -20.36 -1.51
CA LEU A 120 30.03 -20.98 -1.91
C LEU A 120 28.85 -20.00 -1.87
N PRO A 121 27.82 -20.16 -2.72
CA PRO A 121 26.58 -19.40 -2.60
C PRO A 121 25.92 -19.56 -1.23
N VAL A 122 25.25 -18.50 -0.79
CA VAL A 122 24.59 -18.43 0.52
C VAL A 122 23.09 -18.39 0.32
N ILE A 123 22.35 -19.29 0.97
CA ILE A 123 20.90 -19.22 1.11
C ILE A 123 20.60 -18.64 2.49
N PHE A 124 19.92 -17.49 2.54
CA PHE A 124 19.46 -16.83 3.75
C PHE A 124 17.97 -17.10 3.95
N TRP A 125 17.63 -17.95 4.91
CA TRP A 125 16.29 -18.44 5.16
C TRP A 125 15.55 -17.62 6.22
N ILE A 126 14.42 -17.02 5.83
CA ILE A 126 13.48 -16.33 6.72
C ILE A 126 12.29 -17.25 6.97
N HIS A 127 12.09 -17.63 8.24
CA HIS A 127 10.98 -18.50 8.61
C HIS A 127 9.61 -17.81 8.50
N GLY A 128 8.58 -18.61 8.23
CA GLY A 128 7.17 -18.24 8.31
C GLY A 128 6.62 -18.21 9.74
N GLY A 129 5.32 -18.46 9.90
CA GLY A 129 4.63 -18.44 11.19
C GLY A 129 3.77 -17.19 11.43
N GLY A 130 3.22 -16.63 10.35
CA GLY A 130 2.25 -15.52 10.41
C GLY A 130 2.75 -14.30 11.17
N PHE A 131 4.06 -14.02 11.14
CA PHE A 131 4.69 -12.94 11.90
C PHE A 131 4.49 -13.01 13.43
N SER A 132 3.93 -14.09 13.96
CA SER A 132 3.52 -14.23 15.37
C SER A 132 4.29 -15.32 16.10
N GLY A 133 4.93 -16.23 15.36
CA GLY A 133 5.79 -17.28 15.88
C GLY A 133 6.74 -17.82 14.82
N GLY A 134 7.51 -18.83 15.19
CA GLY A 134 8.57 -19.43 14.39
C GLY A 134 9.97 -19.20 14.98
N SER A 135 10.94 -19.92 14.43
CA SER A 135 12.35 -19.81 14.80
C SER A 135 13.25 -20.34 13.68
N GLY A 136 14.37 -19.67 13.43
CA GLY A 136 15.41 -20.17 12.53
C GLY A 136 16.02 -21.49 13.00
N GLY A 137 15.96 -21.80 14.30
CA GLY A 137 16.41 -23.09 14.85
C GLY A 137 15.57 -24.29 14.43
N SER A 138 14.37 -24.08 13.89
CA SER A 138 13.47 -25.16 13.43
C SER A 138 13.82 -25.70 12.03
N PHE A 139 14.89 -25.20 11.40
CA PHE A 139 15.26 -25.53 10.04
C PHE A 139 16.69 -26.06 10.02
N ASP A 140 16.85 -27.39 10.04
CA ASP A 140 18.15 -28.05 9.90
C ASP A 140 18.63 -28.02 8.44
N GLY A 141 19.81 -27.45 8.20
CA GLY A 141 20.36 -27.31 6.86
C GLY A 141 20.87 -28.60 6.20
N LYS A 142 20.76 -29.76 6.87
CA LYS A 142 21.35 -31.04 6.44
C LYS A 142 21.10 -31.40 4.97
N TYR A 143 19.89 -31.19 4.44
CA TYR A 143 19.60 -31.55 3.05
C TYR A 143 20.23 -30.56 2.06
N LEU A 144 20.18 -29.27 2.34
CA LEU A 144 20.70 -28.23 1.44
C LEU A 144 22.23 -28.21 1.37
N VAL A 145 22.93 -28.35 2.51
CA VAL A 145 24.41 -28.24 2.53
C VAL A 145 25.13 -29.33 1.75
N LYS A 146 24.46 -30.47 1.49
CA LYS A 146 24.98 -31.54 0.60
C LYS A 146 25.22 -31.05 -0.83
N HIS A 147 24.57 -29.97 -1.24
CA HIS A 147 24.68 -29.39 -2.56
C HIS A 147 25.61 -28.16 -2.58
N ASP A 148 26.66 -28.13 -1.76
CA ASP A 148 27.71 -27.10 -1.80
C ASP A 148 27.17 -25.65 -1.74
N VAL A 149 26.24 -25.41 -0.81
CA VAL A 149 25.78 -24.07 -0.43
C VAL A 149 25.91 -23.89 1.07
N ILE A 150 26.08 -22.64 1.50
CA ILE A 150 25.98 -22.27 2.91
C ILE A 150 24.53 -21.88 3.19
N LEU A 151 23.93 -22.44 4.23
CA LEU A 151 22.62 -22.02 4.72
C LEU A 151 22.80 -21.12 5.94
N VAL A 152 22.09 -20.00 5.96
CA VAL A 152 21.90 -19.15 7.13
C VAL A 152 20.43 -19.14 7.48
N THR A 153 20.05 -19.49 8.71
CA THR A 153 18.66 -19.35 9.21
C THR A 153 18.62 -18.29 10.30
N VAL A 154 17.56 -17.48 10.36
CA VAL A 154 17.51 -16.29 11.23
C VAL A 154 16.27 -16.27 12.12
N ASN A 155 16.42 -15.80 13.35
CA ASN A 155 15.32 -15.34 14.19
C ASN A 155 15.15 -13.82 14.04
N TYR A 156 13.91 -13.34 14.00
CA TYR A 156 13.55 -11.92 14.04
C TYR A 156 12.40 -11.70 15.03
N ARG A 157 12.22 -10.48 15.56
CA ARG A 157 11.10 -10.21 16.48
C ARG A 157 9.75 -10.50 15.79
N VAL A 158 8.85 -11.15 16.53
CA VAL A 158 7.49 -11.52 16.10
C VAL A 158 6.44 -10.87 17.00
N GLY A 159 5.17 -10.95 16.60
CA GLY A 159 4.01 -10.47 17.34
C GLY A 159 4.09 -8.95 17.63
N PRO A 160 3.64 -8.48 18.81
CA PRO A 160 3.65 -7.06 19.14
C PRO A 160 5.05 -6.44 19.11
N TYR A 161 6.09 -7.19 19.50
CA TYR A 161 7.47 -6.69 19.49
C TYR A 161 8.06 -6.56 18.10
N GLY A 162 7.59 -7.37 17.14
CA GLY A 162 8.05 -7.32 15.76
C GLY A 162 7.25 -6.36 14.87
N PHE A 163 5.94 -6.26 15.09
CA PHE A 163 5.02 -5.73 14.07
C PHE A 163 3.94 -4.80 14.62
N MET A 164 4.02 -4.35 15.88
CA MET A 164 3.17 -3.24 16.33
C MET A 164 3.55 -1.95 15.61
N CYS A 165 2.53 -1.25 15.08
CA CYS A 165 2.70 -0.08 14.23
C CYS A 165 1.69 0.99 14.64
N LEU A 166 2.16 2.10 15.22
CA LEU A 166 1.30 3.14 15.80
C LEU A 166 1.41 4.50 15.09
N ASN A 167 2.20 4.58 14.00
CA ASN A 167 2.51 5.86 13.34
C ASN A 167 3.00 6.93 14.34
N THR A 168 3.88 6.51 15.27
CA THR A 168 4.62 7.41 16.17
C THR A 168 6.12 7.14 16.06
N SER A 169 6.94 8.08 16.49
CA SER A 169 8.40 7.88 16.54
C SER A 169 8.83 6.87 17.61
N LYS A 170 8.01 6.67 18.66
CA LYS A 170 8.23 5.65 19.70
C LYS A 170 7.97 4.22 19.19
N VAL A 171 6.99 4.04 18.32
CA VAL A 171 6.61 2.74 17.74
C VAL A 171 6.35 2.91 16.24
N PRO A 172 7.41 3.00 15.42
CA PRO A 172 7.28 3.28 13.99
C PRO A 172 6.70 2.12 13.20
N GLY A 173 6.90 0.87 13.67
CA GLY A 173 6.49 -0.35 12.97
C GLY A 173 7.66 -1.19 12.45
N ASN A 174 7.32 -2.39 11.96
CA ASN A 174 8.17 -3.28 11.16
C ASN A 174 9.54 -3.64 11.75
N GLN A 175 9.62 -3.75 13.07
CA GLN A 175 10.85 -4.12 13.77
C GLN A 175 11.36 -5.51 13.36
N GLY A 176 10.47 -6.47 13.13
CA GLY A 176 10.85 -7.79 12.62
C GLY A 176 11.53 -7.73 11.24
N LEU A 177 11.05 -6.89 10.32
CA LEU A 177 11.69 -6.70 9.00
C LEU A 177 13.05 -6.00 9.12
N LYS A 178 13.15 -5.02 10.03
CA LYS A 178 14.41 -4.33 10.32
C LYS A 178 15.44 -5.29 10.94
N ASP A 179 15.01 -6.21 11.79
CA ASP A 179 15.86 -7.26 12.35
C ASP A 179 16.37 -8.21 11.25
N GLN A 180 15.51 -8.63 10.32
CA GLN A 180 15.91 -9.42 9.15
C GLN A 180 16.94 -8.67 8.28
N HIS A 181 16.74 -7.38 8.07
CA HIS A 181 17.69 -6.52 7.35
C HIS A 181 19.05 -6.41 8.07
N LEU A 182 19.05 -6.24 9.40
CA LEU A 182 20.27 -6.24 10.21
C LEU A 182 21.00 -7.58 10.15
N ALA A 183 20.29 -8.69 10.15
CA ALA A 183 20.89 -10.01 9.97
C ALA A 183 21.52 -10.18 8.57
N LEU A 184 20.89 -9.66 7.51
CA LEU A 184 21.47 -9.63 6.17
C LEU A 184 22.74 -8.77 6.10
N ILE A 185 22.77 -7.62 6.78
CA ILE A 185 23.98 -6.80 6.93
C ILE A 185 25.08 -7.61 7.62
N TRP A 186 24.77 -8.26 8.75
CA TRP A 186 25.72 -9.10 9.46
C TRP A 186 26.27 -10.22 8.55
N VAL A 187 25.40 -10.90 7.79
CA VAL A 187 25.82 -11.94 6.84
C VAL A 187 26.73 -11.36 5.77
N LYS A 188 26.39 -10.19 5.21
CA LYS A 188 27.20 -9.52 4.20
C LYS A 188 28.61 -9.16 4.72
N GLU A 189 28.73 -8.81 5.99
CA GLU A 189 30.00 -8.44 6.63
C GLU A 189 30.84 -9.65 7.05
N ASN A 190 30.22 -10.79 7.35
CA ASN A 190 30.89 -11.89 8.06
C ASN A 190 30.95 -13.22 7.29
N ILE A 191 30.06 -13.47 6.32
CA ILE A 191 29.89 -14.82 5.76
C ILE A 191 31.10 -15.32 4.97
N SER A 192 31.96 -14.43 4.48
CA SER A 192 33.22 -14.80 3.81
C SER A 192 34.18 -15.54 4.76
N ALA A 193 34.16 -15.24 6.05
CA ALA A 193 34.95 -15.94 7.07
C ALA A 193 34.51 -17.41 7.23
N PHE A 194 33.28 -17.72 6.86
CA PHE A 194 32.71 -19.07 6.82
C PHE A 194 32.85 -19.74 5.44
N GLY A 195 33.53 -19.09 4.48
CA GLY A 195 33.65 -19.57 3.09
C GLY A 195 32.43 -19.24 2.22
N GLY A 196 31.62 -18.26 2.60
CA GLY A 196 30.46 -17.81 1.81
C GLY A 196 30.77 -16.68 0.84
N ASN A 197 30.15 -16.74 -0.34
CA ASN A 197 30.27 -15.74 -1.37
C ASN A 197 29.29 -14.58 -1.10
N VAL A 198 29.83 -13.46 -0.62
CA VAL A 198 29.08 -12.22 -0.36
C VAL A 198 28.36 -11.68 -1.60
N SER A 199 28.79 -12.03 -2.81
CA SER A 199 28.20 -11.59 -4.08
C SER A 199 27.20 -12.60 -4.65
N SER A 200 26.87 -13.65 -3.90
CA SER A 200 25.88 -14.66 -4.28
C SER A 200 25.04 -15.10 -3.08
N ILE A 201 24.26 -14.14 -2.58
CA ILE A 201 23.29 -14.34 -1.49
C ILE A 201 21.89 -14.45 -2.10
N THR A 202 21.19 -15.54 -1.80
CA THR A 202 19.80 -15.80 -2.15
C THR A 202 18.95 -15.72 -0.89
N ILE A 203 17.97 -14.82 -0.87
CA ILE A 203 16.99 -14.77 0.22
C ILE A 203 15.88 -15.79 -0.08
N ALA A 204 15.50 -16.61 0.90
CA ALA A 204 14.52 -17.68 0.74
C ALA A 204 13.61 -17.75 1.96
N GLY A 205 12.36 -18.17 1.79
CA GLY A 205 11.43 -18.25 2.91
C GLY A 205 10.04 -18.70 2.50
N GLN A 206 9.28 -19.12 3.50
CA GLN A 206 7.94 -19.68 3.34
C GLN A 206 6.89 -18.86 4.11
N SER A 207 5.67 -18.74 3.57
CA SER A 207 4.55 -18.03 4.22
C SER A 207 4.89 -16.57 4.55
N ALA A 208 4.76 -16.16 5.81
CA ALA A 208 5.20 -14.85 6.31
C ALA A 208 6.68 -14.54 6.01
N GLY A 209 7.53 -15.56 5.88
CA GLY A 209 8.91 -15.42 5.43
C GLY A 209 8.98 -14.98 3.96
N ALA A 210 8.18 -15.60 3.08
CA ALA A 210 8.04 -15.16 1.69
C ALA A 210 7.38 -13.77 1.57
N GLY A 211 6.40 -13.46 2.44
CA GLY A 211 5.84 -12.11 2.56
C GLY A 211 6.90 -11.07 2.96
N SER A 212 7.78 -11.42 3.88
CA SER A 212 8.94 -10.57 4.24
C SER A 212 9.85 -10.35 3.04
N ILE A 213 10.13 -11.38 2.23
CA ILE A 213 10.98 -11.27 1.04
C ILE A 213 10.41 -10.30 0.01
N ASP A 214 9.09 -10.33 -0.23
CA ASP A 214 8.43 -9.34 -1.10
C ASP A 214 8.66 -7.90 -0.59
N LEU A 215 8.56 -7.69 0.72
CA LEU A 215 8.83 -6.39 1.35
C LEU A 215 10.31 -6.00 1.25
N HIS A 216 11.24 -6.95 1.39
CA HIS A 216 12.67 -6.74 1.16
C HIS A 216 12.97 -6.39 -0.30
N LEU A 217 12.31 -7.02 -1.28
CA LEU A 217 12.44 -6.70 -2.71
C LEU A 217 12.02 -5.25 -2.99
N HIS A 218 10.98 -4.76 -2.31
CA HIS A 218 10.44 -3.43 -2.54
C HIS A 218 10.97 -2.34 -1.59
N SER A 219 11.69 -2.71 -0.54
CA SER A 219 12.33 -1.74 0.35
C SER A 219 13.45 -0.98 -0.38
N PRO A 220 13.48 0.37 -0.34
CA PRO A 220 14.55 1.15 -0.95
C PRO A 220 15.87 1.07 -0.16
N TYR A 221 15.87 0.45 1.02
CA TYR A 221 17.03 0.35 1.92
C TYR A 221 17.80 -0.96 1.75
N GLU A 222 17.20 -1.96 1.10
CA GLU A 222 17.75 -3.31 1.02
C GLU A 222 18.56 -3.52 -0.26
N LYS A 223 19.80 -4.00 -0.11
CA LYS A 223 20.80 -4.16 -1.19
C LYS A 223 21.72 -5.38 -1.01
N HIS A 224 21.41 -6.28 -0.09
CA HIS A 224 22.35 -7.30 0.41
C HIS A 224 22.16 -8.69 -0.20
N PHE A 225 21.15 -8.90 -1.05
CA PHE A 225 20.89 -10.16 -1.74
C PHE A 225 20.76 -9.97 -3.26
N HIS A 226 20.86 -11.08 -3.99
CA HIS A 226 21.01 -11.12 -5.45
C HIS A 226 19.93 -11.98 -6.12
N ARG A 227 19.26 -12.85 -5.36
CA ARG A 227 18.18 -13.74 -5.82
C ARG A 227 17.15 -13.92 -4.71
N ALA A 228 15.92 -14.25 -5.07
CA ALA A 228 14.83 -14.47 -4.12
C ALA A 228 14.07 -15.79 -4.42
N ILE A 229 13.75 -16.54 -3.37
CA ILE A 229 12.86 -17.72 -3.41
C ILE A 229 11.68 -17.44 -2.47
N MET A 230 10.47 -17.45 -3.00
CA MET A 230 9.24 -17.12 -2.27
C MET A 230 8.26 -18.28 -2.31
N GLU A 231 8.12 -18.98 -1.18
CA GLU A 231 7.28 -20.16 -1.05
C GLU A 231 5.97 -19.77 -0.35
N SER A 232 4.85 -19.86 -1.06
CA SER A 232 3.50 -19.64 -0.50
C SER A 232 3.31 -18.29 0.21
N GLY A 233 3.85 -17.19 -0.32
CA GLY A 233 3.64 -15.88 0.30
C GLY A 233 4.15 -14.69 -0.51
N SER A 234 3.45 -13.56 -0.36
CA SER A 234 3.84 -12.23 -0.85
C SER A 234 3.14 -11.15 -0.02
N ALA A 235 3.53 -9.89 -0.14
CA ALA A 235 2.84 -8.77 0.51
C ALA A 235 1.42 -8.53 -0.04
N LYS A 236 1.05 -9.18 -1.16
CA LYS A 236 -0.32 -9.16 -1.69
C LYS A 236 -1.23 -10.22 -1.07
N VAL A 237 -0.67 -11.29 -0.51
CA VAL A 237 -1.44 -12.35 0.18
C VAL A 237 -2.23 -11.72 1.32
N GLU A 238 -3.48 -12.15 1.46
CA GLU A 238 -4.39 -11.57 2.43
C GLU A 238 -3.82 -11.71 3.85
N GLY A 239 -3.90 -10.64 4.63
CA GLY A 239 -3.28 -10.60 5.95
C GLY A 239 -1.75 -10.58 6.00
N MET A 240 -0.99 -10.57 4.90
CA MET A 240 0.49 -10.43 4.97
C MET A 240 0.95 -8.97 5.15
N PHE A 241 0.10 -8.01 4.78
CA PHE A 241 0.34 -6.58 4.91
C PHE A 241 -0.98 -5.88 5.26
N VAL A 242 -0.98 -4.99 6.26
CA VAL A 242 -2.21 -4.39 6.77
C VAL A 242 -2.11 -2.88 6.98
N ASN A 243 -3.26 -2.23 7.00
CA ASN A 243 -3.37 -0.90 7.59
C ASN A 243 -3.17 -1.01 9.10
N PRO A 244 -2.32 -0.16 9.71
CA PRO A 244 -2.03 -0.25 11.14
C PRO A 244 -3.25 0.12 11.99
N ASP A 245 -3.53 -0.68 13.03
CA ASP A 245 -4.44 -0.27 14.08
C ASP A 245 -3.71 0.62 15.09
N LEU A 246 -3.97 1.92 15.01
CA LEU A 246 -3.34 2.92 15.85
C LEU A 246 -3.77 2.84 17.32
N SER A 247 -4.73 2.00 17.68
CA SER A 247 -5.16 1.77 19.07
C SER A 247 -4.58 0.50 19.69
N ALA A 248 -3.70 -0.22 18.97
CA ALA A 248 -3.21 -1.53 19.41
C ALA A 248 -2.50 -1.50 20.79
N ALA A 249 -1.70 -0.46 21.07
CA ALA A 249 -1.05 -0.33 22.37
C ALA A 249 -2.04 -0.12 23.50
N VAL A 250 -3.05 0.72 23.30
CA VAL A 250 -4.14 0.95 24.26
C VAL A 250 -4.88 -0.35 24.56
N LYS A 251 -5.29 -1.09 23.52
CA LYS A 251 -5.99 -2.38 23.67
C LYS A 251 -5.18 -3.40 24.46
N LEU A 252 -3.87 -3.49 24.21
CA LEU A 252 -2.97 -4.37 24.96
C LEU A 252 -2.83 -3.93 26.42
N ALA A 253 -2.67 -2.63 26.66
CA ALA A 253 -2.50 -2.07 27.99
C ALA A 253 -3.76 -2.27 28.85
N GLU A 254 -4.94 -2.01 28.29
CA GLU A 254 -6.24 -2.27 28.93
C GLU A 254 -6.38 -3.75 29.33
N GLN A 255 -5.97 -4.66 28.44
CA GLN A 255 -6.01 -6.10 28.71
C GLN A 255 -5.01 -6.57 29.79
N LEU A 256 -4.05 -5.71 30.14
CA LEU A 256 -3.10 -5.90 31.24
C LEU A 256 -3.46 -5.06 32.48
N GLY A 257 -4.63 -4.42 32.48
CA GLY A 257 -5.16 -3.66 33.61
C GLY A 257 -4.78 -2.18 33.65
N PHE A 258 -4.18 -1.65 32.58
CA PHE A 258 -3.83 -0.22 32.46
C PHE A 258 -4.73 0.49 31.46
N ASN A 259 -5.76 1.16 31.96
CA ASN A 259 -6.73 1.89 31.15
C ASN A 259 -6.21 3.30 30.82
N THR A 260 -6.00 3.59 29.54
CA THR A 260 -5.61 4.91 29.05
C THR A 260 -6.12 5.10 27.62
N ALA A 261 -6.45 6.34 27.24
CA ALA A 261 -6.72 6.68 25.84
C ALA A 261 -5.46 7.19 25.11
N ASP A 262 -4.35 7.38 25.83
CA ASP A 262 -3.09 7.89 25.31
C ASP A 262 -2.16 6.72 24.92
N ASN A 263 -1.83 6.65 23.64
CA ASN A 263 -0.93 5.62 23.09
C ASN A 263 0.48 5.70 23.67
N ASP A 264 1.03 6.89 23.92
CA ASP A 264 2.39 7.00 24.43
C ASP A 264 2.48 6.51 25.88
N LEU A 265 1.45 6.79 26.70
CA LEU A 265 1.34 6.23 28.05
C LEU A 265 1.14 4.71 28.01
N ALA A 266 0.32 4.21 27.07
CA ALA A 266 0.13 2.77 26.90
C ALA A 266 1.44 2.07 26.52
N VAL A 267 2.21 2.65 25.59
CA VAL A 267 3.53 2.13 25.19
C VAL A 267 4.50 2.16 26.37
N ASP A 268 4.59 3.28 27.10
CA ASP A 268 5.49 3.40 28.25
C ASP A 268 5.17 2.34 29.32
N PHE A 269 3.88 2.03 29.55
CA PHE A 269 3.46 0.93 30.41
C PHE A 269 3.90 -0.44 29.84
N LEU A 270 3.62 -0.72 28.55
CA LEU A 270 3.95 -2.00 27.91
C LEU A 270 5.45 -2.31 27.89
N ILE A 271 6.31 -1.28 27.83
CA ILE A 271 7.77 -1.43 27.93
C ILE A 271 8.17 -2.06 29.28
N THR A 272 7.44 -1.75 30.36
CA THR A 272 7.74 -2.26 31.71
C THR A 272 7.15 -3.64 31.99
N CYS A 273 6.26 -4.13 31.13
CA CYS A 273 5.59 -5.41 31.32
C CYS A 273 6.52 -6.60 31.00
N ASP A 274 6.26 -7.72 31.68
CA ASP A 274 6.83 -9.01 31.31
C ASP A 274 6.46 -9.37 29.85
N PRO A 275 7.42 -9.76 28.98
CA PRO A 275 7.14 -10.04 27.58
C PRO A 275 6.13 -11.16 27.36
N HIS A 276 6.11 -12.18 28.21
CA HIS A 276 5.15 -13.28 28.07
C HIS A 276 3.73 -12.81 28.35
N SER A 277 3.56 -11.89 29.30
CA SER A 277 2.28 -11.26 29.62
C SER A 277 1.75 -10.42 28.45
N VAL A 278 2.61 -9.69 27.73
CA VAL A 278 2.23 -8.92 26.53
C VAL A 278 1.79 -9.86 25.40
N ILE A 279 2.52 -10.96 25.17
CA ILE A 279 2.12 -11.99 24.19
C ILE A 279 0.78 -12.62 24.59
N ALA A 280 0.58 -12.93 25.87
CA ALA A 280 -0.68 -13.48 26.37
C ALA A 280 -1.85 -12.51 26.14
N ALA A 281 -1.63 -11.21 26.41
CA ALA A 281 -2.64 -10.18 26.18
C ALA A 281 -3.01 -10.09 24.71
N SER A 282 -2.04 -9.99 23.81
CA SER A 282 -2.23 -9.99 22.35
C SER A 282 -3.10 -11.15 21.88
N LYS A 283 -2.85 -12.35 22.43
CA LYS A 283 -3.63 -13.52 22.09
C LYS A 283 -5.06 -13.46 22.62
N ARG A 284 -5.27 -13.01 23.86
CA ARG A 284 -6.61 -12.91 24.47
C ARG A 284 -7.53 -11.94 23.72
N ILE A 285 -6.98 -10.89 23.11
CA ILE A 285 -7.73 -9.95 22.28
C ILE A 285 -7.74 -10.35 20.80
N GLU A 286 -7.22 -11.54 20.47
CA GLU A 286 -7.12 -12.09 19.10
C GLU A 286 -6.45 -11.11 18.12
N PHE A 287 -5.52 -10.31 18.64
CA PHE A 287 -4.89 -9.27 17.85
C PHE A 287 -3.68 -9.81 17.11
N TRP A 288 -3.75 -9.76 15.78
CA TRP A 288 -2.71 -10.27 14.90
C TRP A 288 -1.86 -9.14 14.30
N PHE A 289 -0.65 -8.97 14.85
CA PHE A 289 0.34 -7.97 14.43
C PHE A 289 1.06 -8.36 13.15
N ARG A 290 1.08 -7.44 12.18
CA ARG A 290 1.50 -7.70 10.79
C ARG A 290 2.22 -6.47 10.20
N PRO A 291 3.04 -6.65 9.14
CA PRO A 291 3.69 -5.55 8.46
C PRO A 291 2.73 -4.43 8.04
N CYS A 292 3.18 -3.18 8.18
CA CYS A 292 2.43 -1.98 7.85
C CYS A 292 3.24 -1.04 6.96
N LYS A 293 2.59 -0.02 6.39
CA LYS A 293 3.28 1.15 5.82
C LYS A 293 3.76 2.05 6.95
N GLU A 294 5.06 2.38 6.97
CA GLU A 294 5.64 3.24 8.00
C GLU A 294 5.51 4.74 7.65
N LYS A 295 5.19 5.54 8.66
CA LYS A 295 5.22 7.00 8.57
C LYS A 295 6.64 7.52 8.77
N GLU A 296 6.97 8.61 8.08
CA GLU A 296 8.28 9.26 8.18
C GLU A 296 8.39 10.15 9.43
N PHE A 297 9.50 9.99 10.16
CA PHE A 297 9.87 10.84 11.30
C PHE A 297 11.36 11.19 11.23
N ALA A 298 11.73 12.34 11.78
CA ALA A 298 13.13 12.74 11.89
C ALA A 298 13.90 11.76 12.79
N ASN A 299 15.07 11.29 12.34
CA ASN A 299 15.95 10.37 13.07
C ASN A 299 15.33 9.01 13.45
N VAL A 300 14.32 8.56 12.71
CA VAL A 300 13.72 7.23 12.89
C VAL A 300 13.82 6.48 11.56
N SER A 301 14.37 5.27 11.59
CA SER A 301 14.45 4.44 10.40
C SER A 301 13.06 3.95 9.97
N ARG A 302 12.86 3.84 8.66
CA ARG A 302 11.70 3.21 8.04
C ARG A 302 12.19 2.15 7.08
N PHE A 303 11.45 1.07 6.90
CA PHE A 303 11.79 -0.03 6.00
C PHE A 303 10.78 -0.18 4.86
N VAL A 304 9.48 -0.04 5.16
CA VAL A 304 8.39 -0.14 4.18
C VAL A 304 7.73 1.23 3.98
N VAL A 305 7.88 1.79 2.78
CA VAL A 305 7.49 3.17 2.46
C VAL A 305 6.28 3.26 1.52
N GLU A 306 5.93 2.16 0.87
CA GLU A 306 4.80 2.04 -0.05
C GLU A 306 3.77 1.05 0.45
N ASP A 307 2.55 1.19 -0.04
CA ASP A 307 1.44 0.25 0.21
C ASP A 307 1.57 -0.98 -0.68
N SER A 308 1.10 -2.16 -0.22
CA SER A 308 1.21 -3.44 -0.95
C SER A 308 0.64 -3.41 -2.37
N GLN A 309 -0.30 -2.51 -2.67
CA GLN A 309 -0.85 -2.35 -4.01
C GLN A 309 0.06 -1.57 -4.97
N ASN A 310 0.90 -0.67 -4.44
CA ASN A 310 1.67 0.28 -5.23
C ASN A 310 3.18 0.06 -5.22
N MET A 311 3.65 -1.00 -4.54
CA MET A 311 5.08 -1.27 -4.40
C MET A 311 5.80 -1.32 -5.75
N GLN A 312 6.80 -0.46 -5.93
CA GLN A 312 7.66 -0.42 -7.12
C GLN A 312 9.13 -0.31 -6.73
N ASN A 313 9.94 -1.23 -7.26
CA ASN A 313 11.39 -1.21 -7.13
C ASN A 313 12.07 -1.79 -8.38
N LYS A 314 11.72 -1.23 -9.55
CA LYS A 314 12.16 -1.76 -10.85
C LYS A 314 13.68 -1.91 -10.95
N HIS A 315 14.44 -0.95 -10.40
CA HIS A 315 15.90 -0.96 -10.47
C HIS A 315 16.51 -2.18 -9.78
N LYS A 316 15.95 -2.63 -8.66
CA LYS A 316 16.39 -3.83 -7.95
C LYS A 316 15.78 -5.10 -8.52
N ILE A 317 14.47 -5.09 -8.75
CA ILE A 317 13.67 -6.25 -9.16
C ILE A 317 14.07 -6.76 -10.54
N LYS A 318 14.40 -5.88 -11.48
CA LYS A 318 14.88 -6.28 -12.81
C LYS A 318 16.13 -7.16 -12.75
N ASP A 319 17.05 -6.84 -11.85
CA ASP A 319 18.35 -7.50 -11.74
C ASP A 319 18.36 -8.65 -10.72
N THR A 320 17.21 -8.94 -10.09
CA THR A 320 17.07 -9.98 -9.08
C THR A 320 16.21 -11.12 -9.64
N PRO A 321 16.78 -12.29 -9.98
CA PRO A 321 16.00 -13.49 -10.30
C PRO A 321 15.11 -13.92 -9.13
N ILE A 322 13.88 -14.30 -9.43
CA ILE A 322 12.85 -14.68 -8.46
C ILE A 322 12.34 -16.07 -8.80
N MET A 323 12.39 -16.99 -7.84
CA MET A 323 11.63 -18.24 -7.86
C MET A 323 10.42 -18.06 -6.93
N ILE A 324 9.23 -18.43 -7.37
CA ILE A 324 7.99 -18.19 -6.63
C ILE A 324 6.98 -19.30 -6.89
N GLY A 325 6.25 -19.73 -5.87
CA GLY A 325 5.21 -20.74 -6.05
C GLY A 325 4.37 -20.93 -4.81
N TYR A 326 3.46 -21.88 -4.90
CA TYR A 326 2.49 -22.24 -3.88
C TYR A 326 2.08 -23.70 -4.04
N THR A 327 1.39 -24.24 -3.03
CA THR A 327 0.88 -25.61 -3.03
C THR A 327 -0.49 -25.71 -3.71
N THR A 328 -0.96 -26.92 -4.00
CA THR A 328 -2.26 -27.11 -4.67
C THR A 328 -3.45 -26.74 -3.80
N SER A 329 -3.33 -26.76 -2.47
CA SER A 329 -4.42 -26.41 -1.56
C SER A 329 -3.88 -25.77 -0.27
N GLU A 330 -3.39 -24.54 -0.42
CA GLU A 330 -2.86 -23.73 0.66
C GLU A 330 -3.77 -23.70 1.89
N GLU A 331 -5.06 -23.44 1.69
CA GLU A 331 -6.07 -23.45 2.75
C GLU A 331 -6.84 -24.77 2.72
N TYR A 332 -6.57 -25.63 3.70
CA TYR A 332 -7.30 -26.88 3.91
C TYR A 332 -7.37 -27.19 5.40
N ASN A 333 -8.28 -26.51 6.11
CA ASN A 333 -8.53 -26.83 7.51
C ASN A 333 -9.94 -26.44 7.96
N HIS A 334 -10.94 -27.03 7.31
CA HIS A 334 -12.33 -26.79 7.69
C HIS A 334 -12.84 -27.88 8.61
N ASN A 335 -13.11 -27.48 9.86
CA ASN A 335 -14.09 -28.20 10.65
C ASN A 335 -15.45 -28.04 9.95
N VAL A 336 -16.07 -29.17 9.58
CA VAL A 336 -17.37 -29.20 8.88
C VAL A 336 -18.41 -28.37 9.63
N ASP A 337 -18.41 -28.47 10.97
CA ASP A 337 -19.37 -27.79 11.83
C ASP A 337 -19.19 -26.26 11.81
N GLU A 338 -17.97 -25.76 11.61
CA GLU A 338 -17.66 -24.33 11.51
C GLU A 338 -18.10 -23.77 10.16
N VAL A 339 -17.83 -24.48 9.06
CA VAL A 339 -18.25 -24.07 7.71
C VAL A 339 -19.78 -24.16 7.51
N LEU A 340 -20.44 -25.09 8.20
CA LEU A 340 -21.90 -25.18 8.18
C LEU A 340 -22.56 -24.11 9.06
N SER A 341 -21.87 -23.61 10.09
CA SER A 341 -22.40 -22.57 10.98
C SER A 341 -22.09 -21.15 10.51
N ASP A 342 -20.98 -20.94 9.79
CA ASP A 342 -20.59 -19.66 9.20
C ASP A 342 -20.26 -19.81 7.70
N ASP A 343 -20.95 -19.05 6.86
CA ASP A 343 -20.72 -19.07 5.42
C ASP A 343 -19.38 -18.39 5.12
N ILE A 344 -18.35 -19.21 4.94
CA ILE A 344 -16.99 -18.78 4.72
C ILE A 344 -16.85 -17.80 3.55
N VAL A 345 -17.58 -18.03 2.46
CA VAL A 345 -17.58 -17.13 1.30
C VAL A 345 -18.16 -15.77 1.69
N LEU A 346 -19.27 -15.74 2.44
CA LEU A 346 -19.83 -14.48 2.94
C LEU A 346 -18.91 -13.79 3.94
N ARG A 347 -18.25 -14.54 4.82
CA ARG A 347 -17.30 -14.01 5.81
C ARG A 347 -16.16 -13.29 5.12
N GLU A 348 -15.47 -13.96 4.20
CA GLU A 348 -14.34 -13.36 3.47
C GLU A 348 -14.78 -12.14 2.66
N LEU A 349 -15.95 -12.21 2.01
CA LEU A 349 -16.49 -11.05 1.28
C LEU A 349 -16.76 -9.84 2.18
N LYS A 350 -17.34 -10.05 3.37
CA LYS A 350 -17.65 -8.97 4.32
C LYS A 350 -16.38 -8.36 4.92
N THR A 351 -15.39 -9.19 5.19
CA THR A 351 -14.13 -8.75 5.82
C THR A 351 -13.27 -7.94 4.87
N HIS A 352 -13.20 -8.35 3.59
CA HIS A 352 -12.21 -7.83 2.65
C HIS A 352 -12.78 -6.87 1.59
N PHE A 353 -14.09 -6.85 1.39
CA PHE A 353 -14.72 -6.02 0.36
C PHE A 353 -15.85 -5.16 0.90
N THR A 354 -15.92 -3.91 0.42
CA THR A 354 -17.05 -3.02 0.69
C THR A 354 -18.17 -3.29 -0.32
N ILE A 355 -18.97 -4.32 -0.07
CA ILE A 355 -20.11 -4.73 -0.91
C ILE A 355 -21.41 -4.42 -0.16
N ASN A 356 -22.37 -3.78 -0.82
CA ASN A 356 -23.69 -3.53 -0.21
C ASN A 356 -24.44 -4.85 0.04
N GLU A 357 -25.30 -4.88 1.07
CA GLU A 357 -26.01 -6.11 1.50
C GLU A 357 -26.82 -6.78 0.38
N ASN A 358 -27.45 -5.98 -0.49
CA ASN A 358 -28.26 -6.51 -1.59
C ASN A 358 -27.41 -7.25 -2.64
N GLU A 359 -26.22 -6.74 -2.94
CA GLU A 359 -25.27 -7.35 -3.86
C GLU A 359 -24.49 -8.49 -3.20
N LEU A 360 -24.20 -8.40 -1.90
CA LEU A 360 -23.38 -9.35 -1.16
C LEU A 360 -23.92 -10.78 -1.27
N SER A 361 -25.23 -10.98 -1.05
CA SER A 361 -25.86 -12.29 -1.19
C SER A 361 -25.75 -12.83 -2.62
N ARG A 362 -25.90 -11.96 -3.62
CA ARG A 362 -25.77 -12.34 -5.04
C ARG A 362 -24.34 -12.74 -5.39
N VAL A 363 -23.35 -12.02 -4.86
CA VAL A 363 -21.93 -12.27 -5.11
C VAL A 363 -21.48 -13.56 -4.43
N SER A 364 -21.86 -13.78 -3.18
CA SER A 364 -21.60 -15.06 -2.49
C SER A 364 -22.17 -16.24 -3.28
N LYS A 365 -23.42 -16.15 -3.78
CA LYS A 365 -24.01 -17.20 -4.62
C LYS A 365 -23.21 -17.46 -5.91
N ILE A 366 -22.69 -16.41 -6.55
CA ILE A 366 -21.85 -16.58 -7.76
C ILE A 366 -20.56 -17.32 -7.43
N LEU A 367 -19.89 -16.96 -6.33
CA LEU A 367 -18.67 -17.62 -5.89
C LEU A 367 -18.94 -19.09 -5.53
N ARG A 368 -20.01 -19.36 -4.77
CA ARG A 368 -20.47 -20.71 -4.47
C ARG A 368 -20.73 -21.50 -5.75
N HIS A 369 -21.52 -20.97 -6.69
CA HIS A 369 -21.78 -21.65 -7.96
C HIS A 369 -20.52 -21.90 -8.79
N PHE A 370 -19.52 -21.01 -8.71
CA PHE A 370 -18.27 -21.18 -9.43
C PHE A 370 -17.44 -22.35 -8.90
N TYR A 371 -17.38 -22.54 -7.58
CA TYR A 371 -16.56 -23.58 -6.94
C TYR A 371 -17.31 -24.91 -6.72
N ILE A 372 -18.57 -24.85 -6.26
CA ILE A 372 -19.36 -26.03 -5.84
C ILE A 372 -20.66 -26.19 -6.64
N GLY A 373 -20.94 -25.34 -7.62
CA GLY A 373 -22.21 -25.39 -8.38
C GLY A 373 -23.43 -25.17 -7.48
N ASP A 374 -24.51 -25.88 -7.77
CA ASP A 374 -25.75 -25.84 -6.98
C ASP A 374 -25.77 -26.87 -5.82
N SER A 375 -24.62 -27.49 -5.52
CA SER A 375 -24.54 -28.51 -4.48
C SER A 375 -24.66 -27.90 -3.08
N GLU A 376 -25.32 -28.62 -2.18
CA GLU A 376 -25.31 -28.28 -0.75
C GLU A 376 -23.91 -28.49 -0.18
N ILE A 377 -23.52 -27.71 0.82
CA ILE A 377 -22.21 -27.89 1.46
C ILE A 377 -22.24 -29.21 2.22
N THR A 378 -21.46 -30.19 1.74
CA THR A 378 -21.23 -31.47 2.42
C THR A 378 -19.74 -31.65 2.72
N ARG A 379 -19.42 -32.65 3.54
CA ARG A 379 -18.04 -32.99 3.89
C ARG A 379 -17.18 -33.31 2.66
N GLU A 380 -17.79 -33.91 1.65
CA GLU A 380 -17.15 -34.30 0.39
C GLU A 380 -16.79 -33.09 -0.49
N LEU A 381 -17.44 -31.94 -0.26
CA LEU A 381 -17.24 -30.69 -1.02
C LEU A 381 -16.33 -29.70 -0.29
N LEU A 382 -15.86 -30.02 0.93
CA LEU A 382 -14.93 -29.17 1.67
C LEU A 382 -13.61 -28.93 0.94
N LEU A 383 -13.17 -29.89 0.13
CA LEU A 383 -12.00 -29.72 -0.75
C LEU A 383 -12.19 -28.57 -1.74
N GLN A 384 -13.38 -28.45 -2.34
CA GLN A 384 -13.69 -27.39 -3.29
C GLN A 384 -13.89 -26.02 -2.62
N LEU A 385 -14.32 -26.00 -1.35
CA LEU A 385 -14.34 -24.77 -0.56
C LEU A 385 -12.93 -24.35 -0.14
N GLY A 386 -12.06 -25.31 0.20
CA GLY A 386 -10.63 -25.05 0.42
C GLY A 386 -9.93 -24.53 -0.84
N GLU A 387 -10.38 -24.93 -2.03
CA GLU A 387 -9.93 -24.33 -3.29
C GLU A 387 -10.32 -22.84 -3.42
N PHE A 388 -11.51 -22.44 -2.98
CA PHE A 388 -11.93 -21.03 -2.94
C PHE A 388 -11.02 -20.23 -2.02
N GLU A 389 -10.81 -20.69 -0.80
CA GLU A 389 -9.94 -19.99 0.15
C GLU A 389 -8.48 -19.96 -0.31
N SER A 390 -7.97 -21.08 -0.82
CA SER A 390 -6.62 -21.15 -1.38
C SER A 390 -6.45 -20.15 -2.51
N ASP A 391 -7.44 -20.03 -3.40
CA ASP A 391 -7.41 -19.05 -4.48
C ASP A 391 -7.50 -17.61 -3.96
N PHE A 392 -8.39 -17.35 -3.00
CA PHE A 392 -8.62 -16.03 -2.42
C PHE A 392 -7.41 -15.52 -1.62
N THR A 393 -6.91 -16.33 -0.70
CA THR A 393 -5.85 -15.96 0.25
C THR A 393 -4.47 -16.00 -0.40
N PHE A 394 -4.16 -17.04 -1.19
CA PHE A 394 -2.81 -17.30 -1.69
C PHE A 394 -2.68 -17.24 -3.21
N ASN A 395 -3.35 -18.14 -3.95
CA ASN A 395 -3.01 -18.39 -5.36
C ASN A 395 -3.19 -17.14 -6.22
N TYR A 396 -4.33 -16.45 -6.10
CA TYR A 396 -4.58 -15.26 -6.90
C TYR A 396 -3.72 -14.05 -6.48
N PRO A 397 -3.56 -13.73 -5.18
CA PRO A 397 -2.57 -12.73 -4.76
C PRO A 397 -1.14 -13.01 -5.22
N MET A 398 -0.70 -14.26 -5.21
CA MET A 398 0.59 -14.70 -5.73
C MET A 398 0.68 -14.51 -7.25
N ASP A 399 -0.37 -14.84 -8.01
CA ASP A 399 -0.42 -14.58 -9.45
C ASP A 399 -0.28 -13.09 -9.75
N ARG A 400 -0.94 -12.21 -8.98
CA ARG A 400 -0.79 -10.75 -9.08
C ARG A 400 0.62 -10.27 -8.72
N ALA A 401 1.27 -10.89 -7.74
CA ALA A 401 2.68 -10.59 -7.41
C ALA A 401 3.60 -10.96 -8.59
N ILE A 402 3.38 -12.11 -9.23
CA ILE A 402 4.11 -12.52 -10.44
C ILE A 402 3.91 -11.50 -11.58
N VAL A 403 2.67 -11.05 -11.82
CA VAL A 403 2.41 -10.00 -12.83
C VAL A 403 3.24 -8.75 -12.52
N ARG A 404 3.23 -8.29 -11.26
CA ARG A 404 3.98 -7.11 -10.82
C ARG A 404 5.49 -7.26 -11.02
N TYR A 405 6.05 -8.45 -10.80
CA TYR A 405 7.47 -8.70 -11.06
C TYR A 405 7.80 -8.68 -12.55
N LEU A 406 6.96 -9.29 -13.39
CA LEU A 406 7.13 -9.29 -14.85
C LEU A 406 6.99 -7.89 -15.46
N GLU A 407 6.11 -7.04 -14.91
CA GLU A 407 5.98 -5.64 -15.30
C GLU A 407 7.25 -4.83 -15.00
N GLN A 408 7.97 -5.22 -13.94
CA GLN A 408 9.25 -4.65 -13.53
C GLN A 408 10.47 -5.34 -14.18
N GLU A 409 10.25 -6.15 -15.22
CA GLU A 409 11.29 -6.82 -16.02
C GLU A 409 12.10 -7.89 -15.23
N ALA A 410 11.55 -8.41 -14.13
CA ALA A 410 12.20 -9.48 -13.36
C ALA A 410 12.30 -10.78 -14.17
N LYS A 411 13.33 -11.58 -13.84
CA LYS A 411 13.39 -12.99 -14.25
C LYS A 411 12.63 -13.83 -13.22
N VAL A 412 11.53 -14.45 -13.63
CA VAL A 412 10.63 -15.18 -12.72
C VAL A 412 10.54 -16.66 -13.12
N TYR A 413 10.64 -17.55 -12.16
CA TYR A 413 10.37 -18.99 -12.29
C TYR A 413 9.22 -19.37 -11.37
N GLN A 414 8.10 -19.82 -11.94
CA GLN A 414 6.91 -20.21 -11.18
C GLN A 414 6.89 -21.72 -10.91
N TYR A 415 6.50 -22.16 -9.71
CA TYR A 415 6.15 -23.56 -9.45
C TYR A 415 4.75 -23.73 -8.86
N LEU A 416 4.24 -24.97 -8.95
CA LEU A 416 3.07 -25.47 -8.23
C LEU A 416 3.46 -26.79 -7.56
N PHE A 417 3.38 -26.86 -6.24
CA PHE A 417 3.73 -28.06 -5.48
C PHE A 417 2.48 -28.88 -5.15
N SER A 418 2.50 -30.18 -5.46
CA SER A 418 1.34 -31.07 -5.30
C SER A 418 1.66 -32.41 -4.63
N TYR A 419 2.93 -32.68 -4.36
CA TYR A 419 3.36 -33.97 -3.84
C TYR A 419 3.08 -34.12 -2.34
N THR A 420 2.55 -35.28 -1.94
CA THR A 420 2.42 -35.71 -0.55
C THR A 420 2.83 -37.17 -0.42
N SER A 421 3.38 -37.53 0.73
CA SER A 421 3.89 -38.86 1.01
C SER A 421 2.78 -39.92 1.07
N ASP A 422 1.59 -39.51 1.52
CA ASP A 422 0.42 -40.36 1.76
C ASP A 422 -0.65 -40.25 0.66
N GLY A 423 -0.38 -39.47 -0.40
CA GLY A 423 -1.35 -39.20 -1.46
C GLY A 423 -2.50 -38.29 -1.03
N SER A 424 -2.39 -37.63 0.12
CA SER A 424 -3.28 -36.56 0.54
C SER A 424 -3.05 -35.29 -0.29
N VAL A 425 -3.73 -34.21 0.08
CA VAL A 425 -3.62 -32.92 -0.59
C VAL A 425 -2.42 -32.14 -0.05
N ALA A 426 -1.61 -31.54 -0.93
CA ALA A 426 -0.50 -30.69 -0.51
C ALA A 426 -1.04 -29.35 0.03
N THR A 427 -0.93 -29.18 1.34
CA THR A 427 -1.40 -28.01 2.10
C THR A 427 -0.31 -26.97 2.36
N HIS A 428 -0.65 -25.83 2.96
CA HIS A 428 0.31 -24.77 3.27
C HIS A 428 1.57 -25.27 3.99
N GLY A 429 2.73 -25.08 3.36
CA GLY A 429 4.02 -25.48 3.90
C GLY A 429 4.36 -26.96 3.76
N ALA A 430 3.54 -27.75 3.05
CA ALA A 430 3.81 -29.16 2.80
C ALA A 430 5.14 -29.41 2.07
N GLU A 431 5.65 -28.42 1.34
CA GLU A 431 6.93 -28.51 0.62
C GLU A 431 8.16 -28.39 1.54
N VAL A 432 8.02 -27.74 2.70
CA VAL A 432 9.16 -27.36 3.57
C VAL A 432 9.92 -28.57 4.07
N LYS A 433 9.22 -29.67 4.36
CA LYS A 433 9.83 -30.93 4.85
C LYS A 433 10.78 -31.60 3.84
N PHE A 434 10.69 -31.22 2.56
CA PHE A 434 11.58 -31.72 1.51
C PHE A 434 12.86 -30.87 1.38
N LEU A 435 12.89 -29.68 1.97
CA LEU A 435 14.07 -28.80 2.05
C LEU A 435 14.81 -28.93 3.38
N PHE A 436 14.08 -29.23 4.46
CA PHE A 436 14.62 -29.33 5.81
C PHE A 436 14.14 -30.62 6.49
N PRO A 437 15.03 -31.36 7.18
CA PRO A 437 14.60 -32.43 8.07
C PRO A 437 13.72 -31.84 9.18
N VAL A 438 12.62 -32.51 9.48
CA VAL A 438 11.72 -32.12 10.57
C VAL A 438 11.95 -33.07 11.74
N ASP A 439 12.35 -32.51 12.89
CA ASP A 439 12.41 -33.28 14.12
C ASP A 439 11.01 -33.79 14.45
N HIS A 440 10.88 -35.11 14.61
CA HIS A 440 9.64 -35.86 14.93
C HIS A 440 8.71 -36.28 13.77
N GLU A 441 9.07 -36.02 12.51
CA GLU A 441 8.39 -36.67 11.37
C GLU A 441 8.94 -38.09 11.14
N PRO A 442 8.14 -39.02 10.57
CA PRO A 442 8.66 -40.29 10.11
C PRO A 442 9.82 -40.07 9.13
N LEU A 443 10.79 -40.98 9.12
CA LEU A 443 11.84 -40.97 8.11
C LEU A 443 11.21 -40.92 6.72
N LEU A 444 11.75 -40.04 5.87
CA LEU A 444 11.35 -39.94 4.46
C LEU A 444 11.37 -41.33 3.81
N ASN A 445 10.27 -41.69 3.14
CA ASN A 445 10.25 -42.92 2.34
C ASN A 445 11.09 -42.74 1.06
N GLU A 446 11.28 -43.80 0.28
CA GLU A 446 12.13 -43.75 -0.93
C GLU A 446 11.67 -42.67 -1.94
N ASN A 447 10.36 -42.48 -2.11
CA ASN A 447 9.83 -41.45 -3.00
C ASN A 447 10.04 -40.05 -2.42
N ASP A 448 9.85 -39.88 -1.12
CA ASP A 448 10.09 -38.61 -0.43
C ASP A 448 11.55 -38.17 -0.58
N VAL A 449 12.50 -39.12 -0.49
CA VAL A 449 13.92 -38.86 -0.72
C VAL A 449 14.17 -38.36 -2.14
N ILE A 450 13.54 -38.99 -3.16
CA ILE A 450 13.65 -38.53 -4.55
C ILE A 450 13.12 -37.10 -4.71
N ILE A 451 12.00 -36.76 -4.06
CA ILE A 451 11.42 -35.41 -4.11
C ILE A 451 12.32 -34.41 -3.38
N SER A 452 12.84 -34.77 -2.21
CA SER A 452 13.79 -33.95 -1.45
C SER A 452 15.06 -33.67 -2.24
N ASP A 453 15.67 -34.69 -2.86
CA ASP A 453 16.87 -34.54 -3.68
C ASP A 453 16.61 -33.65 -4.91
N ARG A 454 15.46 -33.81 -5.58
CA ARG A 454 15.05 -32.94 -6.70
C ARG A 454 14.87 -31.49 -6.25
N MET A 455 14.14 -31.26 -5.16
CA MET A 455 13.87 -29.91 -4.66
C MET A 455 15.13 -29.22 -4.19
N THR A 456 15.92 -29.86 -3.33
CA THR A 456 17.19 -29.31 -2.84
C THR A 456 18.17 -29.04 -3.98
N THR A 457 18.22 -29.91 -5.00
CA THR A 457 18.99 -29.64 -6.22
C THR A 457 18.49 -28.41 -6.96
N MET A 458 17.18 -28.28 -7.21
CA MET A 458 16.61 -27.12 -7.93
C MET A 458 16.81 -25.80 -7.16
N TRP A 459 16.59 -25.79 -5.84
CA TRP A 459 16.75 -24.61 -5.00
C TRP A 459 18.21 -24.16 -4.92
N THR A 460 19.13 -25.11 -4.76
CA THR A 460 20.57 -24.79 -4.68
C THR A 460 21.16 -24.45 -6.05
N ASN A 461 20.67 -25.05 -7.14
CA ASN A 461 20.99 -24.62 -8.50
C ASN A 461 20.53 -23.19 -8.76
N PHE A 462 19.33 -22.82 -8.31
CA PHE A 462 18.88 -21.45 -8.42
C PHE A 462 19.80 -20.49 -7.63
N ALA A 463 20.23 -20.87 -6.43
CA ALA A 463 21.19 -20.08 -5.66
C ALA A 463 22.56 -19.93 -6.33
N LYS A 464 23.04 -20.98 -7.02
CA LYS A 464 24.31 -20.99 -7.76
C LYS A 464 24.24 -20.20 -9.08
N TYR A 465 23.22 -20.47 -9.87
CA TYR A 465 23.19 -20.12 -11.29
C TYR A 465 22.09 -19.11 -11.65
N GLY A 466 21.14 -18.85 -10.75
CA GLY A 466 19.94 -18.06 -11.06
C GLY A 466 18.92 -18.79 -11.94
N SER A 467 19.11 -20.09 -12.18
CA SER A 467 18.18 -20.97 -12.89
C SER A 467 18.02 -22.26 -12.06
N PRO A 468 16.78 -22.75 -11.82
CA PRO A 468 16.57 -23.97 -11.04
C PRO A 468 17.08 -25.23 -11.74
N THR A 469 17.07 -25.24 -13.08
CA THR A 469 17.44 -26.37 -13.93
C THR A 469 18.37 -25.89 -15.05
N PRO A 470 19.64 -25.59 -14.74
CA PRO A 470 20.60 -25.11 -15.74
C PRO A 470 20.92 -26.15 -16.82
N GLU A 471 20.75 -27.44 -16.51
CA GLU A 471 20.98 -28.58 -17.39
C GLU A 471 19.94 -29.67 -17.15
N VAL A 472 19.75 -30.53 -18.16
CA VAL A 472 18.89 -31.72 -18.06
C VAL A 472 19.70 -32.86 -17.44
N THR A 473 19.15 -33.48 -16.41
CA THR A 473 19.73 -34.66 -15.75
C THR A 473 18.74 -35.81 -15.76
N LYS A 474 19.17 -37.00 -15.34
CA LYS A 474 18.25 -38.14 -15.20
C LYS A 474 17.21 -37.88 -14.11
N GLU A 475 17.62 -37.18 -13.06
CA GLU A 475 16.82 -36.87 -11.88
C GLU A 475 15.87 -35.69 -12.14
N ILE A 476 16.30 -34.72 -12.95
CA ILE A 476 15.53 -33.56 -13.40
C ILE A 476 15.52 -33.53 -14.94
N PRO A 477 14.60 -34.26 -15.59
CA PRO A 477 14.59 -34.48 -17.04
C PRO A 477 13.99 -33.31 -17.84
N THR A 478 13.67 -32.19 -17.19
CA THR A 478 12.92 -31.08 -17.78
C THR A 478 13.56 -29.74 -17.43
N ILE A 479 13.72 -28.87 -18.42
CA ILE A 479 14.17 -27.49 -18.20
C ILE A 479 12.98 -26.66 -17.70
N TRP A 480 13.12 -26.06 -16.53
CA TRP A 480 12.21 -25.08 -15.97
C TRP A 480 12.37 -23.74 -16.69
N GLU A 481 11.41 -23.45 -17.58
CA GLU A 481 11.40 -22.23 -18.38
C GLU A 481 11.02 -21.00 -17.55
N GLN A 482 11.60 -19.85 -17.91
CA GLN A 482 11.30 -18.57 -17.28
C GLN A 482 9.90 -18.08 -17.70
N CYS A 483 9.15 -17.51 -16.75
CA CYS A 483 7.88 -16.87 -17.05
C CYS A 483 8.07 -15.68 -18.01
N THR A 484 7.21 -15.61 -19.02
CA THR A 484 7.01 -14.43 -19.86
C THR A 484 5.65 -13.80 -19.57
N LYS A 485 5.45 -12.54 -20.00
CA LYS A 485 4.15 -11.85 -19.87
C LYS A 485 3.00 -12.60 -20.56
N THR A 486 3.30 -13.42 -21.57
CA THR A 486 2.31 -14.14 -22.37
C THR A 486 2.10 -15.58 -21.92
N ASP A 487 3.19 -16.33 -21.74
CA ASP A 487 3.13 -17.79 -21.68
C ASP A 487 3.05 -18.33 -20.25
N ARG A 488 3.71 -17.66 -19.30
CA ARG A 488 3.78 -18.03 -17.86
C ARG A 488 3.92 -19.55 -17.63
N PRO A 489 4.99 -20.19 -18.14
CA PRO A 489 5.32 -21.56 -17.77
C PRO A 489 5.55 -21.69 -16.26
N TYR A 490 5.22 -22.86 -15.72
CA TYR A 490 5.51 -23.23 -14.33
C TYR A 490 5.97 -24.68 -14.23
N MET A 491 6.81 -24.97 -13.23
CA MET A 491 7.18 -26.33 -12.87
C MET A 491 6.14 -26.91 -11.92
N HIS A 492 5.46 -27.98 -12.35
CA HIS A 492 4.61 -28.76 -11.47
C HIS A 492 5.47 -29.82 -10.76
N ILE A 493 5.54 -29.70 -9.42
CA ILE A 493 6.32 -30.57 -8.55
C ILE A 493 5.35 -31.55 -7.88
N GLY A 494 5.04 -32.63 -8.59
CA GLY A 494 4.33 -33.80 -8.06
C GLY A 494 5.27 -34.99 -7.90
N ALA A 495 4.75 -36.22 -7.97
CA ALA A 495 5.58 -37.43 -8.03
C ALA A 495 6.55 -37.39 -9.24
N ASN A 496 6.11 -36.75 -10.33
CA ASN A 496 6.92 -36.43 -11.50
C ASN A 496 7.02 -34.92 -11.69
N LEU A 497 8.12 -34.48 -12.29
CA LEU A 497 8.33 -33.08 -12.70
C LEU A 497 7.76 -32.86 -14.10
N THR A 498 6.80 -31.94 -14.23
CA THR A 498 6.18 -31.61 -15.53
C THR A 498 6.06 -30.11 -15.71
N LEU A 499 6.28 -29.60 -16.92
CA LEU A 499 5.96 -28.22 -17.25
C LEU A 499 4.46 -28.04 -17.51
N GLY A 500 3.88 -27.05 -16.87
CA GLY A 500 2.55 -26.54 -17.19
C GLY A 500 2.61 -25.09 -17.63
N HIS A 501 1.47 -24.56 -18.08
CA HIS A 501 1.32 -23.15 -18.46
C HIS A 501 0.11 -22.56 -17.76
N ARG A 502 0.25 -21.35 -17.21
CA ARG A 502 -0.81 -20.59 -16.53
C ARG A 502 -1.57 -21.42 -15.50
N VAL A 503 -0.97 -21.56 -14.32
CA VAL A 503 -1.58 -22.22 -13.14
C VAL A 503 -3.02 -21.75 -12.97
N TYR A 504 -3.97 -22.69 -12.96
CA TYR A 504 -5.40 -22.46 -12.75
C TYR A 504 -6.00 -21.31 -13.58
N HIS A 505 -5.58 -21.13 -14.85
CA HIS A 505 -5.93 -19.97 -15.68
C HIS A 505 -7.42 -19.55 -15.68
N LYS A 506 -8.38 -20.50 -15.62
CA LYS A 506 -9.81 -20.18 -15.56
C LYS A 506 -10.20 -19.51 -14.24
N ARG A 507 -9.66 -19.99 -13.12
CA ARG A 507 -9.90 -19.43 -11.78
C ARG A 507 -9.22 -18.08 -11.64
N MET A 508 -7.98 -17.95 -12.11
CA MET A 508 -7.26 -16.67 -12.10
C MET A 508 -7.99 -15.61 -12.95
N ALA A 509 -8.49 -15.97 -14.14
CA ALA A 509 -9.26 -15.05 -14.98
C ALA A 509 -10.60 -14.65 -14.33
N PHE A 510 -11.25 -15.55 -13.60
CA PHE A 510 -12.44 -15.21 -12.82
C PHE A 510 -12.10 -14.18 -11.73
N TRP A 511 -11.00 -14.39 -11.00
CA TRP A 511 -10.55 -13.46 -9.97
C TRP A 511 -10.07 -12.12 -10.52
N ASP A 512 -9.44 -12.08 -11.70
CA ASP A 512 -9.16 -10.83 -12.43
C ASP A 512 -10.44 -10.01 -12.60
N MET A 513 -11.49 -10.64 -13.14
CA MET A 513 -12.79 -9.98 -13.35
C MET A 513 -13.46 -9.56 -12.05
N PHE A 514 -13.31 -10.38 -11.00
CA PHE A 514 -13.86 -10.12 -9.67
C PHE A 514 -13.20 -8.90 -9.03
N TYR A 515 -11.88 -8.90 -8.92
CA TYR A 515 -11.11 -7.82 -8.32
C TYR A 515 -11.22 -6.53 -9.14
N ASP A 516 -11.24 -6.59 -10.47
CA ASP A 516 -11.53 -5.41 -11.28
C ASP A 516 -12.87 -4.74 -10.88
N LYS A 517 -13.84 -5.54 -10.41
CA LYS A 517 -15.20 -5.06 -10.07
C LYS A 517 -15.30 -4.58 -8.63
N TYR A 518 -14.71 -5.33 -7.71
CA TYR A 518 -14.95 -5.19 -6.29
C TYR A 518 -13.74 -4.68 -5.51
N GLU A 519 -12.51 -4.81 -6.03
CA GLU A 519 -11.34 -4.23 -5.40
C GLU A 519 -11.36 -2.70 -5.55
N GLU A 520 -11.14 -1.99 -4.45
CA GLU A 520 -11.01 -0.54 -4.43
C GLU A 520 -9.69 -0.05 -5.06
N THR A 521 -9.04 -0.82 -5.93
CA THR A 521 -7.72 -0.54 -6.52
C THR A 521 -7.71 0.65 -7.48
N PHE A 522 -8.87 1.16 -7.87
CA PHE A 522 -8.93 2.39 -8.60
C PHE A 522 -9.43 3.51 -7.71
N GLY A 523 -8.48 4.17 -7.02
CA GLY A 523 -8.66 5.58 -6.73
C GLY A 523 -9.15 6.30 -8.01
N PRO A 524 -10.04 7.30 -7.93
CA PRO A 524 -10.81 7.81 -9.09
C PRO A 524 -9.98 8.16 -10.34
N ARG A 525 -8.67 8.42 -10.16
CA ARG A 525 -7.70 8.70 -11.24
C ARG A 525 -7.30 7.48 -12.07
N ALA A 526 -7.16 6.31 -11.46
CA ALA A 526 -6.73 5.11 -12.17
C ALA A 526 -7.91 4.44 -12.91
N ARG A 527 -9.16 4.61 -12.42
CA ARG A 527 -10.41 4.36 -13.16
C ARG A 527 -10.48 5.20 -14.45
N CYS A 528 -10.01 6.45 -14.39
CA CYS A 528 -9.84 7.31 -15.56
C CYS A 528 -8.73 6.80 -16.51
N LEU A 529 -7.60 6.28 -15.99
CA LEU A 529 -6.52 5.76 -16.82
C LEU A 529 -6.87 4.44 -17.52
N ALA A 530 -7.62 3.54 -16.88
CA ALA A 530 -8.14 2.32 -17.51
C ALA A 530 -9.11 2.66 -18.66
N LEU A 531 -9.95 3.69 -18.49
CA LEU A 531 -10.77 4.26 -19.57
C LEU A 531 -9.92 4.85 -20.71
N ILE A 532 -8.81 5.51 -20.40
CA ILE A 532 -7.85 6.05 -21.40
C ILE A 532 -7.09 4.93 -22.12
N TYR A 533 -6.75 3.83 -21.43
CA TYR A 533 -6.06 2.67 -21.98
C TYR A 533 -6.95 1.88 -22.94
N LEU A 534 -8.24 1.70 -22.60
CA LEU A 534 -9.27 1.19 -23.51
C LEU A 534 -9.45 2.12 -24.72
N GLN A 535 -9.36 3.44 -24.52
CA GLN A 535 -9.37 4.43 -25.61
C GLN A 535 -8.17 4.29 -26.56
N LYS A 536 -7.00 3.94 -26.02
CA LYS A 536 -5.74 3.86 -26.78
C LYS A 536 -5.61 2.58 -27.60
N ARG A 537 -6.22 1.47 -27.15
CA ARG A 537 -6.18 0.17 -27.84
C ARG A 537 -7.22 0.01 -28.94
N PHE A 538 -8.32 0.76 -28.89
CA PHE A 538 -9.39 0.68 -29.89
C PHE A 538 -9.42 1.85 -30.87
N GLU A 539 -8.49 2.80 -30.75
CA GLU A 539 -8.21 3.99 -31.60
C GLU A 539 -9.39 4.93 -31.96
N SER A 540 -10.65 4.47 -32.00
CA SER A 540 -11.88 5.27 -31.94
C SER A 540 -13.14 4.39 -31.66
N GLU A 541 -14.17 4.96 -31.05
CA GLU A 541 -15.46 4.27 -30.78
C GLU A 541 -16.30 4.02 -32.05
N GLU A 542 -15.83 4.48 -33.23
CA GLU A 542 -16.50 4.31 -34.52
C GLU A 542 -16.46 2.87 -35.03
N ALA A 543 -15.46 2.08 -34.62
CA ALA A 543 -15.34 0.66 -34.97
C ALA A 543 -16.32 -0.26 -34.24
N LEU A 544 -16.96 0.20 -33.16
CA LEU A 544 -17.91 -0.60 -32.39
C LEU A 544 -19.34 -0.43 -32.92
N GLY A 545 -19.94 -1.53 -33.37
CA GLY A 545 -21.33 -1.55 -33.84
C GLY A 545 -22.34 -1.18 -32.73
N PRO A 546 -23.57 -0.75 -33.09
CA PRO A 546 -24.56 -0.18 -32.18
C PRO A 546 -24.90 -1.05 -30.97
N ARG A 547 -24.88 -2.39 -31.14
CA ARG A 547 -25.13 -3.36 -30.07
C ARG A 547 -23.99 -3.45 -29.07
N ALA A 548 -22.74 -3.36 -29.51
CA ALA A 548 -21.56 -3.37 -28.63
C ALA A 548 -21.47 -2.08 -27.79
N ARG A 549 -21.87 -0.94 -28.37
CA ARG A 549 -22.00 0.34 -27.63
C ARG A 549 -23.08 0.27 -26.54
N CYS A 550 -24.22 -0.34 -26.86
CA CYS A 550 -25.30 -0.54 -25.90
C CYS A 550 -24.88 -1.49 -24.78
N LEU A 551 -24.17 -2.57 -25.09
CA LEU A 551 -23.63 -3.50 -24.08
C LEU A 551 -22.59 -2.83 -23.17
N ALA A 552 -21.70 -2.00 -23.73
CA ALA A 552 -20.71 -1.26 -22.95
C ALA A 552 -21.36 -0.22 -22.03
N LEU A 553 -22.39 0.49 -22.50
CA LEU A 553 -23.16 1.44 -21.70
C LEU A 553 -23.99 0.74 -20.62
N ILE A 554 -24.61 -0.40 -20.92
CA ILE A 554 -25.32 -1.24 -19.94
C ILE A 554 -24.33 -1.80 -18.91
N TYR A 555 -23.12 -2.19 -19.33
CA TYR A 555 -22.05 -2.68 -18.44
C TYR A 555 -21.55 -1.58 -17.49
N LEU A 556 -21.39 -0.34 -17.98
CA LEU A 556 -21.04 0.83 -17.18
C LEU A 556 -22.19 1.22 -16.24
N GLN A 557 -23.43 1.20 -16.71
CA GLN A 557 -24.62 1.59 -15.94
C GLN A 557 -24.98 0.56 -14.85
N LYS A 558 -24.69 -0.72 -15.08
CA LYS A 558 -24.91 -1.82 -14.12
C LYS A 558 -23.75 -1.98 -13.11
N ARG A 559 -22.63 -1.28 -13.31
CA ARG A 559 -21.42 -1.36 -12.44
C ARG A 559 -21.18 -0.12 -11.58
N PHE A 560 -21.79 1.03 -11.92
CA PHE A 560 -21.67 2.28 -11.17
C PHE A 560 -23.02 2.75 -10.60
N GLU A 561 -23.64 1.92 -9.75
CA GLU A 561 -25.02 2.08 -9.26
C GLU A 561 -25.35 3.42 -8.54
N SER A 562 -24.39 4.30 -8.24
CA SER A 562 -24.67 5.70 -7.86
C SER A 562 -23.46 6.63 -8.05
N GLU A 563 -23.72 7.95 -8.18
CA GLU A 563 -22.70 8.99 -8.43
C GLU A 563 -22.06 9.54 -7.13
N GLU A 564 -22.45 9.02 -5.96
CA GLU A 564 -21.92 9.47 -4.65
C GLU A 564 -20.42 9.21 -4.48
N THR A 565 -19.86 8.27 -5.23
CA THR A 565 -18.43 7.88 -5.19
C THR A 565 -17.51 8.76 -6.06
N LEU A 566 -18.04 9.68 -6.85
CA LEU A 566 -17.25 10.58 -7.71
C LEU A 566 -16.99 11.92 -7.04
N GLY A 567 -15.70 12.23 -6.79
CA GLY A 567 -15.28 13.53 -6.27
C GLY A 567 -15.68 14.71 -7.19
N PRO A 568 -15.82 15.94 -6.65
CA PRO A 568 -16.45 17.08 -7.36
C PRO A 568 -15.79 17.48 -8.69
N ARG A 569 -14.49 17.23 -8.85
CA ARG A 569 -13.74 17.50 -10.09
C ARG A 569 -14.00 16.46 -11.19
N ALA A 570 -14.23 15.19 -10.82
CA ALA A 570 -14.52 14.11 -11.76
C ALA A 570 -15.95 14.27 -12.33
N ARG A 571 -16.91 14.66 -11.50
CA ARG A 571 -18.27 15.04 -11.96
C ARG A 571 -18.23 16.19 -12.97
N CYS A 572 -17.40 17.20 -12.72
CA CYS A 572 -17.24 18.34 -13.63
C CYS A 572 -16.61 17.93 -14.98
N LEU A 573 -15.60 17.06 -14.99
CA LEU A 573 -15.00 16.53 -16.22
C LEU A 573 -15.95 15.61 -17.00
N ALA A 574 -16.74 14.78 -16.31
CA ALA A 574 -17.76 13.93 -16.92
C ALA A 574 -18.87 14.76 -17.58
N LEU A 575 -19.30 15.86 -16.95
CA LEU A 575 -20.25 16.82 -17.51
C LEU A 575 -19.69 17.55 -18.74
N ILE A 576 -18.41 17.93 -18.72
CA ILE A 576 -17.72 18.53 -19.87
C ILE A 576 -17.60 17.51 -21.03
N TYR A 577 -17.35 16.23 -20.72
CA TYR A 577 -17.26 15.14 -21.69
C TYR A 577 -18.61 14.80 -22.34
N LEU A 578 -19.70 14.76 -21.54
CA LEU A 578 -21.06 14.57 -22.03
C LEU A 578 -21.55 15.77 -22.86
N GLN A 579 -21.21 17.01 -22.50
CA GLN A 579 -21.57 18.21 -23.26
C GLN A 579 -20.82 18.36 -24.58
N LYS A 580 -19.59 17.82 -24.70
CA LYS A 580 -18.84 17.83 -25.97
C LYS A 580 -19.49 16.93 -27.03
N ARG A 581 -20.33 15.95 -26.61
CA ARG A 581 -20.97 14.92 -27.46
C ARG A 581 -22.36 15.32 -27.99
N PHE A 582 -23.06 16.29 -27.42
CA PHE A 582 -24.39 16.73 -27.89
C PHE A 582 -24.36 18.19 -28.36
N LYS A 583 -24.24 18.39 -29.68
CA LYS A 583 -23.93 19.70 -30.29
C LYS A 583 -25.12 20.63 -30.59
N SER A 584 -26.40 20.22 -30.48
CA SER A 584 -27.53 21.16 -30.57
C SER A 584 -28.85 20.53 -30.09
N GLU A 585 -29.87 21.36 -29.83
CA GLU A 585 -31.18 21.00 -29.26
C GLU A 585 -32.18 20.42 -30.29
N GLU A 586 -31.82 20.44 -31.57
CA GLU A 586 -32.71 20.07 -32.68
C GLU A 586 -32.96 18.56 -32.81
N THR A 587 -32.15 17.71 -32.17
CA THR A 587 -32.27 16.25 -32.29
C THR A 587 -33.09 15.60 -31.16
N LEU A 588 -33.67 16.37 -30.24
CA LEU A 588 -34.47 15.83 -29.12
C LEU A 588 -35.93 16.22 -29.25
N GLY A 589 -36.78 15.23 -29.52
CA GLY A 589 -38.24 15.40 -29.61
C GLY A 589 -38.90 15.83 -28.28
N PRO A 590 -40.13 16.36 -28.32
CA PRO A 590 -40.78 17.04 -27.19
C PRO A 590 -40.91 16.20 -25.91
N ARG A 591 -41.13 14.88 -26.07
CA ARG A 591 -41.22 13.93 -24.95
C ARG A 591 -39.87 13.69 -24.25
N ALA A 592 -38.76 13.71 -25.00
CA ALA A 592 -37.41 13.56 -24.44
C ALA A 592 -36.97 14.80 -23.65
N ARG A 593 -37.42 16.00 -24.06
CA ARG A 593 -37.19 17.25 -23.30
C ARG A 593 -37.95 17.26 -21.97
N CYS A 594 -39.19 16.79 -21.96
CA CYS A 594 -39.99 16.67 -20.75
C CYS A 594 -39.40 15.62 -19.79
N LEU A 595 -38.96 14.46 -20.30
CA LEU A 595 -38.28 13.44 -19.50
C LEU A 595 -36.94 13.93 -18.92
N ALA A 596 -36.16 14.70 -19.68
CA ALA A 596 -34.89 15.27 -19.21
C ALA A 596 -35.10 16.31 -18.10
N LEU A 597 -36.15 17.14 -18.20
CA LEU A 597 -36.51 18.09 -17.15
C LEU A 597 -37.03 17.39 -15.90
N ILE A 598 -37.86 16.35 -16.04
CA ILE A 598 -38.32 15.51 -14.93
C ILE A 598 -37.13 14.75 -14.30
N TYR A 599 -36.17 14.27 -15.09
CA TYR A 599 -34.96 13.58 -14.64
C TYR A 599 -33.99 14.50 -13.87
N LEU A 600 -33.87 15.77 -14.28
CA LEU A 600 -33.09 16.78 -13.56
C LEU A 600 -33.79 17.24 -12.27
N GLN A 601 -35.11 17.35 -12.29
CA GLN A 601 -35.91 17.78 -11.14
C GLN A 601 -36.02 16.69 -10.05
N LYS A 602 -35.93 15.41 -10.43
CA LYS A 602 -35.97 14.25 -9.52
C LYS A 602 -34.60 13.85 -8.94
N ARG A 603 -33.49 14.43 -9.43
CA ARG A 603 -32.11 14.01 -9.08
C ARG A 603 -31.26 15.08 -8.38
N PHE A 604 -31.73 16.33 -8.29
CA PHE A 604 -31.05 17.41 -7.55
C PHE A 604 -32.02 18.04 -6.56
N GLU A 605 -32.28 17.33 -5.45
CA GLU A 605 -33.31 17.71 -4.46
C GLU A 605 -32.96 18.96 -3.62
N SER A 606 -31.70 19.44 -3.56
CA SER A 606 -31.38 20.70 -2.86
C SER A 606 -30.03 21.36 -3.27
N GLU A 607 -29.85 22.64 -2.92
CA GLU A 607 -28.70 23.49 -3.32
C GLU A 607 -27.41 23.21 -2.52
N GLU A 608 -27.48 22.50 -1.40
CA GLU A 608 -26.34 22.27 -0.48
C GLU A 608 -25.22 21.43 -1.10
N ALA A 609 -25.51 20.62 -2.11
CA ALA A 609 -24.54 19.76 -2.78
C ALA A 609 -23.59 20.48 -3.76
N LEU A 610 -23.79 21.76 -4.06
CA LEU A 610 -22.97 22.52 -5.02
C LEU A 610 -22.11 23.58 -4.32
N GLY A 611 -20.79 23.43 -4.37
CA GLY A 611 -19.85 24.41 -3.81
C GLY A 611 -19.90 25.78 -4.52
N PRO A 612 -19.46 26.88 -3.86
CA PRO A 612 -19.70 28.26 -4.29
C PRO A 612 -19.16 28.62 -5.68
N ARG A 613 -18.04 28.01 -6.08
CA ARG A 613 -17.43 28.21 -7.42
C ARG A 613 -18.20 27.48 -8.53
N ALA A 614 -18.79 26.33 -8.23
CA ALA A 614 -19.59 25.56 -9.18
C ALA A 614 -20.94 26.24 -9.46
N ARG A 615 -21.55 26.85 -8.42
CA ARG A 615 -22.74 27.71 -8.58
C ARG A 615 -22.46 28.91 -9.49
N CYS A 616 -21.32 29.56 -9.33
CA CYS A 616 -20.93 30.71 -10.14
C CYS A 616 -20.67 30.33 -11.62
N LEU A 617 -20.05 29.17 -11.87
CA LEU A 617 -19.83 28.66 -13.24
C LEU A 617 -21.14 28.22 -13.92
N ALA A 618 -22.06 27.61 -13.17
CA ALA A 618 -23.39 27.25 -13.66
C ALA A 618 -24.23 28.48 -14.05
N LEU A 619 -24.16 29.57 -13.27
CA LEU A 619 -24.82 30.84 -13.58
C LEU A 619 -24.22 31.55 -14.80
N ILE A 620 -22.89 31.55 -14.95
CA ILE A 620 -22.20 32.07 -16.14
C ILE A 620 -22.57 31.24 -17.39
N TYR A 621 -22.76 29.93 -17.22
CA TYR A 621 -23.13 29.00 -18.30
C TYR A 621 -24.60 29.16 -18.73
N LEU A 622 -25.55 29.30 -17.79
CA LEU A 622 -26.96 29.56 -18.08
C LEU A 622 -27.16 30.90 -18.81
N GLN A 623 -26.45 31.96 -18.38
CA GLN A 623 -26.51 33.25 -19.06
C GLN A 623 -25.89 33.26 -20.47
N LYS A 624 -24.92 32.39 -20.76
CA LYS A 624 -24.30 32.31 -22.10
C LYS A 624 -25.22 31.66 -23.14
N ARG A 625 -26.23 30.89 -22.69
CA ARG A 625 -27.12 30.09 -23.55
C ARG A 625 -28.52 30.68 -23.75
N PHE A 626 -28.99 31.56 -22.88
CA PHE A 626 -30.26 32.29 -23.07
C PHE A 626 -29.97 33.73 -23.53
N LYS A 627 -29.87 33.93 -24.84
CA LYS A 627 -29.81 35.26 -25.46
C LYS A 627 -31.24 35.77 -25.67
N SER A 628 -31.61 36.84 -24.97
CA SER A 628 -32.83 37.66 -25.11
C SER A 628 -34.14 37.12 -24.50
N GLU A 629 -34.98 38.08 -24.11
CA GLU A 629 -36.21 37.96 -23.31
C GLU A 629 -37.45 37.52 -24.12
N GLU A 630 -37.35 37.47 -25.45
CA GLU A 630 -38.49 37.26 -26.35
C GLU A 630 -39.06 35.83 -26.37
N THR A 631 -38.32 34.84 -25.88
CA THR A 631 -38.73 33.42 -25.97
C THR A 631 -39.46 32.89 -24.74
N LEU A 632 -39.69 33.71 -23.71
CA LEU A 632 -40.39 33.30 -22.49
C LEU A 632 -41.80 33.91 -22.44
N GLY A 633 -42.81 33.06 -22.59
CA GLY A 633 -44.21 33.46 -22.48
C GLY A 633 -44.58 34.04 -21.09
N PRO A 634 -45.65 34.84 -20.99
CA PRO A 634 -45.95 35.66 -19.80
C PRO A 634 -46.07 34.89 -18.48
N ARG A 635 -46.57 33.65 -18.54
CA ARG A 635 -46.70 32.77 -17.37
C ARG A 635 -45.35 32.26 -16.85
N ALA A 636 -44.36 32.05 -17.72
CA ALA A 636 -43.01 31.65 -17.34
C ALA A 636 -42.21 32.80 -16.69
N ARG A 637 -42.45 34.05 -17.13
CA ARG A 637 -41.87 35.25 -16.51
C ARG A 637 -42.39 35.46 -15.08
N CYS A 638 -43.69 35.26 -14.87
CA CYS A 638 -44.31 35.37 -13.54
C CYS A 638 -43.82 34.25 -12.61
N LEU A 639 -43.71 33.00 -13.09
CA LEU A 639 -43.17 31.89 -12.30
C LEU A 639 -41.69 32.09 -11.94
N ALA A 640 -40.87 32.63 -12.84
CA ALA A 640 -39.45 32.87 -12.59
C ALA A 640 -39.22 33.99 -11.55
N LEU A 641 -40.02 35.05 -11.57
CA LEU A 641 -39.96 36.13 -10.57
C LEU A 641 -40.46 35.67 -9.20
N ILE A 642 -41.54 34.87 -9.15
CA ILE A 642 -42.02 34.24 -7.91
C ILE A 642 -40.97 33.25 -7.37
N TYR A 643 -40.28 32.51 -8.24
CA TYR A 643 -39.23 31.55 -7.89
C TYR A 643 -37.95 32.22 -7.35
N LEU A 644 -37.57 33.38 -7.87
CA LEU A 644 -36.44 34.18 -7.38
C LEU A 644 -36.75 34.88 -6.04
N GLN A 645 -37.99 35.34 -5.85
CA GLN A 645 -38.42 36.04 -4.65
C GLN A 645 -38.61 35.11 -3.44
N LYS A 646 -38.88 33.82 -3.68
CA LYS A 646 -39.13 32.80 -2.63
C LYS A 646 -37.88 32.04 -2.17
N ARG A 647 -36.71 32.24 -2.80
CA ARG A 647 -35.53 31.35 -2.63
C ARG A 647 -34.21 32.04 -2.23
N PHE A 648 -34.16 33.36 -2.12
CA PHE A 648 -32.96 34.08 -1.66
C PHE A 648 -33.31 34.98 -0.45
N GLU A 649 -33.38 34.39 0.73
CA GLU A 649 -33.84 35.07 1.95
C GLU A 649 -32.79 35.97 2.66
N SER A 650 -31.47 35.89 2.38
CA SER A 650 -30.50 36.84 3.00
C SER A 650 -29.10 36.94 2.34
N GLU A 651 -28.34 37.99 2.72
CA GLU A 651 -27.07 38.46 2.12
C GLU A 651 -25.81 37.66 2.55
N GLU A 652 -25.89 36.83 3.59
CA GLU A 652 -24.72 36.17 4.21
C GLU A 652 -24.10 35.05 3.36
N ALA A 653 -24.85 34.51 2.39
CA ALA A 653 -24.38 33.39 1.56
C ALA A 653 -23.39 33.76 0.45
N LEU A 654 -23.15 35.05 0.18
CA LEU A 654 -22.26 35.51 -0.90
C LEU A 654 -20.98 36.14 -0.36
N GLY A 655 -19.84 35.48 -0.62
CA GLY A 655 -18.52 35.97 -0.22
C GLY A 655 -18.10 37.28 -0.93
N PRO A 656 -17.15 38.05 -0.37
CA PRO A 656 -16.86 39.44 -0.76
C PRO A 656 -16.47 39.63 -2.23
N ARG A 657 -15.76 38.65 -2.82
CA ARG A 657 -15.36 38.68 -4.24
C ARG A 657 -16.53 38.44 -5.21
N ALA A 658 -17.52 37.63 -4.80
CA ALA A 658 -18.72 37.37 -5.59
C ALA A 658 -19.66 38.59 -5.61
N ARG A 659 -19.75 39.31 -4.48
CA ARG A 659 -20.47 40.59 -4.40
C ARG A 659 -19.87 41.65 -5.34
N CYS A 660 -18.54 41.74 -5.39
CA CYS A 660 -17.83 42.68 -6.26
C CYS A 660 -18.03 42.35 -7.77
N LEU A 661 -17.99 41.07 -8.14
CA LEU A 661 -18.30 40.64 -9.52
C LEU A 661 -19.76 40.88 -9.92
N ALA A 662 -20.71 40.70 -8.98
CA ALA A 662 -22.12 40.96 -9.22
C ALA A 662 -22.41 42.46 -9.42
N LEU A 663 -21.72 43.34 -8.68
CA LEU A 663 -21.83 44.80 -8.85
C LEU A 663 -21.22 45.28 -10.17
N ILE A 664 -20.05 44.76 -10.57
CA ILE A 664 -19.44 45.03 -11.88
C ILE A 664 -20.36 44.53 -13.01
N TYR A 665 -21.06 43.42 -12.80
CA TYR A 665 -22.00 42.84 -13.77
C TYR A 665 -23.31 43.64 -13.89
N LEU A 666 -23.88 44.14 -12.79
CA LEU A 666 -25.09 44.96 -12.78
C LEU A 666 -24.87 46.32 -13.45
N GLN A 667 -23.75 46.99 -13.18
CA GLN A 667 -23.42 48.27 -13.83
C GLN A 667 -23.10 48.14 -15.32
N LYS A 668 -22.63 46.98 -15.78
CA LYS A 668 -22.34 46.75 -17.20
C LYS A 668 -23.58 46.46 -18.06
N ARG A 669 -24.76 46.31 -17.44
CA ARG A 669 -26.01 45.93 -18.12
C ARG A 669 -27.10 47.00 -18.08
N PHE A 670 -26.95 48.05 -17.26
CA PHE A 670 -27.87 49.19 -17.21
C PHE A 670 -27.09 50.46 -17.56
N GLU A 671 -26.97 50.76 -18.85
CA GLU A 671 -26.14 51.85 -19.38
C GLU A 671 -26.77 53.26 -19.23
N SER A 672 -28.02 53.41 -18.77
CA SER A 672 -28.57 54.72 -18.35
C SER A 672 -29.85 54.58 -17.50
N GLU A 673 -30.17 55.63 -16.73
CA GLU A 673 -31.37 55.72 -15.86
C GLU A 673 -32.69 55.82 -16.66
N GLU A 674 -32.62 56.07 -17.97
CA GLU A 674 -33.76 56.24 -18.88
C GLU A 674 -34.46 54.94 -19.28
N ALA A 675 -33.81 53.78 -19.13
CA ALA A 675 -34.38 52.48 -19.48
C ALA A 675 -35.29 51.85 -18.39
N LEU A 676 -35.48 52.52 -17.24
CA LEU A 676 -36.27 52.00 -16.13
C LEU A 676 -37.63 52.68 -16.05
N GLY A 677 -38.71 51.91 -16.21
CA GLY A 677 -40.07 52.41 -16.00
C GLY A 677 -40.28 52.95 -14.57
N PRO A 678 -41.25 53.84 -14.32
CA PRO A 678 -41.35 54.64 -13.09
C PRO A 678 -41.39 53.81 -11.80
N ARG A 679 -42.02 52.63 -11.84
CA ARG A 679 -42.10 51.71 -10.70
C ARG A 679 -40.78 50.98 -10.41
N ALA A 680 -39.96 50.73 -11.43
CA ALA A 680 -38.65 50.12 -11.29
C ALA A 680 -37.59 51.11 -10.78
N ARG A 681 -37.69 52.41 -11.14
CA ARG A 681 -36.87 53.48 -10.55
C ARG A 681 -37.12 53.62 -9.04
N CYS A 682 -38.39 53.64 -8.64
CA CYS A 682 -38.75 53.76 -7.22
C CYS A 682 -38.26 52.55 -6.40
N LEU A 683 -38.40 51.31 -6.93
CA LEU A 683 -37.87 50.11 -6.27
C LEU A 683 -36.34 50.08 -6.21
N ALA A 684 -35.64 50.55 -7.24
CA ALA A 684 -34.18 50.56 -7.29
C ALA A 684 -33.57 51.60 -6.33
N LEU A 685 -34.16 52.79 -6.22
CA LEU A 685 -33.73 53.82 -5.27
C LEU A 685 -34.02 53.44 -3.83
N ILE A 686 -35.16 52.81 -3.55
CA ILE A 686 -35.47 52.22 -2.24
C ILE A 686 -34.51 51.07 -1.92
N TYR A 687 -34.12 50.26 -2.91
CA TYR A 687 -33.15 49.16 -2.75
C TYR A 687 -31.73 49.66 -2.48
N LEU A 688 -31.31 50.77 -3.11
CA LEU A 688 -29.97 51.36 -2.93
C LEU A 688 -29.85 52.13 -1.60
N GLN A 689 -30.85 52.94 -1.22
CA GLN A 689 -30.84 53.70 0.04
C GLN A 689 -31.00 52.81 1.29
N LYS A 690 -31.74 51.70 1.19
CA LYS A 690 -32.00 50.82 2.34
C LYS A 690 -30.86 49.83 2.61
N ARG A 691 -29.93 49.65 1.65
CA ARG A 691 -28.94 48.55 1.67
C ARG A 691 -27.46 48.95 1.76
N PHE A 692 -27.09 50.21 1.49
CA PHE A 692 -25.70 50.68 1.65
C PHE A 692 -25.58 51.73 2.78
N LYS A 693 -25.61 51.27 4.03
CA LYS A 693 -25.16 52.08 5.17
C LYS A 693 -23.62 52.00 5.28
N SER A 694 -22.94 52.86 4.50
CA SER A 694 -21.49 53.19 4.55
C SER A 694 -20.46 52.25 3.87
N GLU A 695 -19.36 52.86 3.41
CA GLU A 695 -18.29 52.33 2.54
C GLU A 695 -17.08 51.73 3.32
N GLU A 696 -17.23 51.53 4.63
CA GLU A 696 -16.16 51.05 5.52
C GLU A 696 -15.77 49.59 5.31
N THR A 697 -16.60 48.78 4.65
CA THR A 697 -16.43 47.33 4.51
C THR A 697 -15.52 46.87 3.36
N LEU A 698 -14.93 47.79 2.58
CA LEU A 698 -14.01 47.46 1.49
C LEU A 698 -12.54 47.43 1.94
N GLY A 699 -11.90 46.26 1.80
CA GLY A 699 -10.49 46.09 2.13
C GLY A 699 -9.53 46.89 1.23
N PRO A 700 -8.33 47.25 1.71
CA PRO A 700 -7.43 48.23 1.08
C PRO A 700 -6.98 47.88 -0.35
N ARG A 701 -6.84 46.59 -0.68
CA ARG A 701 -6.51 46.14 -2.05
C ARG A 701 -7.68 46.31 -3.04
N ALA A 702 -8.93 46.17 -2.58
CA ALA A 702 -10.11 46.40 -3.41
C ALA A 702 -10.33 47.90 -3.67
N ARG A 703 -10.03 48.74 -2.68
CA ARG A 703 -9.98 50.21 -2.85
C ARG A 703 -8.91 50.62 -3.87
N CYS A 704 -7.71 50.04 -3.80
CA CYS A 704 -6.62 50.33 -4.73
C CYS A 704 -6.95 49.92 -6.19
N LEU A 705 -7.58 48.74 -6.38
CA LEU A 705 -8.01 48.29 -7.70
C LEU A 705 -9.17 49.12 -8.27
N ALA A 706 -10.10 49.57 -7.42
CA ALA A 706 -11.18 50.47 -7.81
C ALA A 706 -10.63 51.84 -8.23
N LEU A 707 -9.63 52.37 -7.53
CA LEU A 707 -8.98 53.65 -7.86
C LEU A 707 -8.16 53.58 -9.15
N ILE A 708 -7.40 52.50 -9.36
CA ILE A 708 -6.66 52.26 -10.63
C ILE A 708 -7.64 52.12 -11.81
N TYR A 709 -8.82 51.54 -11.58
CA TYR A 709 -9.86 51.38 -12.61
C TYR A 709 -10.62 52.68 -12.91
N LEU A 710 -10.88 53.52 -11.90
CA LEU A 710 -11.47 54.84 -12.06
C LEU A 710 -10.51 55.80 -12.78
N GLN A 711 -9.22 55.79 -12.46
CA GLN A 711 -8.19 56.55 -13.18
C GLN A 711 -8.07 56.16 -14.66
N LYS A 712 -8.31 54.89 -14.99
CA LYS A 712 -8.19 54.39 -16.37
C LYS A 712 -9.41 54.70 -17.24
N ARG A 713 -10.50 55.26 -16.67
CA ARG A 713 -11.77 55.48 -17.38
C ARG A 713 -12.17 56.96 -17.51
N PHE A 714 -11.55 57.86 -16.78
CA PHE A 714 -11.80 59.30 -16.88
C PHE A 714 -10.50 60.01 -17.28
N GLU A 715 -10.24 60.12 -18.59
CA GLU A 715 -8.99 60.67 -19.15
C GLU A 715 -8.97 62.22 -19.28
N SER A 716 -10.05 62.94 -18.92
CA SER A 716 -9.98 64.40 -18.79
C SER A 716 -11.07 64.97 -17.86
N GLU A 717 -10.77 66.14 -17.28
CA GLU A 717 -11.63 66.84 -16.32
C GLU A 717 -13.00 67.22 -16.94
N GLU A 718 -13.05 67.45 -18.25
CA GLU A 718 -14.24 67.93 -19.00
C GLU A 718 -15.41 66.94 -19.02
N ALA A 719 -15.19 65.66 -18.74
CA ALA A 719 -16.24 64.65 -18.68
C ALA A 719 -17.08 64.70 -17.38
N LEU A 720 -16.70 65.53 -16.39
CA LEU A 720 -17.42 65.65 -15.14
C LEU A 720 -18.22 66.95 -15.12
N GLY A 721 -19.55 66.82 -15.09
CA GLY A 721 -20.44 67.96 -14.89
C GLY A 721 -20.16 68.70 -13.56
N PRO A 722 -20.49 70.00 -13.45
CA PRO A 722 -20.02 70.88 -12.36
C PRO A 722 -20.33 70.36 -10.95
N ARG A 723 -21.49 69.72 -10.78
CA ARG A 723 -21.92 69.14 -9.49
C ARG A 723 -21.14 67.88 -9.11
N ALA A 724 -20.73 67.07 -10.09
CA ALA A 724 -19.91 65.88 -9.87
C ALA A 724 -18.46 66.24 -9.53
N ARG A 725 -17.92 67.33 -10.11
CA ARG A 725 -16.61 67.89 -9.73
C ARG A 725 -16.61 68.39 -8.28
N CYS A 726 -17.62 69.18 -7.88
CA CYS A 726 -17.71 69.70 -6.50
C CYS A 726 -17.92 68.56 -5.47
N LEU A 727 -18.72 67.52 -5.78
CA LEU A 727 -18.87 66.36 -4.88
C LEU A 727 -17.59 65.53 -4.74
N ALA A 728 -16.86 65.31 -5.85
CA ALA A 728 -15.63 64.51 -5.85
C ALA A 728 -14.48 65.23 -5.11
N LEU A 729 -14.35 66.54 -5.28
CA LEU A 729 -13.36 67.35 -4.56
C LEU A 729 -13.66 67.43 -3.06
N ILE A 730 -14.92 67.60 -2.67
CA ILE A 730 -15.34 67.54 -1.26
C ILE A 730 -15.07 66.16 -0.67
N TYR A 731 -15.32 65.08 -1.43
CA TYR A 731 -15.08 63.70 -0.98
C TYR A 731 -13.58 63.37 -0.81
N LEU A 732 -12.72 63.94 -1.65
CA LEU A 732 -11.26 63.77 -1.58
C LEU A 732 -10.64 64.60 -0.45
N GLN A 733 -11.08 65.85 -0.26
CA GLN A 733 -10.61 66.72 0.83
C GLN A 733 -10.99 66.19 2.22
N LYS A 734 -12.17 65.57 2.35
CA LYS A 734 -12.67 65.04 3.63
C LYS A 734 -12.02 63.73 4.07
N ARG A 735 -11.22 63.10 3.19
CA ARG A 735 -10.71 61.74 3.41
C ARG A 735 -9.19 61.61 3.42
N PHE A 736 -8.46 62.60 2.91
CA PHE A 736 -7.00 62.62 2.95
C PHE A 736 -6.53 63.91 3.64
N GLU A 737 -6.67 63.98 4.96
CA GLU A 737 -6.22 65.14 5.76
C GLU A 737 -4.69 65.22 5.93
N SER A 738 -3.91 64.18 5.57
CA SER A 738 -2.45 64.28 5.37
C SER A 738 -1.85 63.06 4.63
N GLU A 739 -0.67 63.24 4.02
CA GLU A 739 0.10 62.21 3.29
C GLU A 739 0.55 61.02 4.15
N GLU A 740 0.44 61.08 5.48
CA GLU A 740 1.01 60.07 6.40
C GLU A 740 0.22 58.76 6.49
N THR A 741 -0.97 58.67 5.90
CA THR A 741 -1.80 57.45 5.95
C THR A 741 -1.55 56.48 4.79
N LEU A 742 -0.60 56.78 3.89
CA LEU A 742 -0.20 55.91 2.79
C LEU A 742 1.10 55.16 3.13
N GLY A 743 1.04 53.83 3.19
CA GLY A 743 2.23 53.01 3.41
C GLY A 743 3.29 53.18 2.30
N PRO A 744 4.58 52.91 2.58
CA PRO A 744 5.71 53.35 1.75
C PRO A 744 5.70 52.81 0.30
N ARG A 745 5.08 51.65 0.06
CA ARG A 745 4.88 51.10 -1.29
C ARG A 745 3.79 51.81 -2.10
N ALA A 746 2.80 52.41 -1.45
CA ALA A 746 1.81 53.25 -2.12
C ALA A 746 2.47 54.57 -2.52
N VAL A 747 3.18 55.25 -1.62
CA VAL A 747 3.91 56.50 -1.88
C VAL A 747 4.83 56.42 -3.11
N SER A 748 5.57 55.32 -3.27
CA SER A 748 6.45 55.11 -4.45
C SER A 748 5.69 54.89 -5.76
N LEU A 749 4.45 54.39 -5.72
CA LEU A 749 3.61 54.16 -6.91
C LEU A 749 2.76 55.39 -7.26
N THR A 750 2.42 56.24 -6.29
CA THR A 750 1.62 57.45 -6.51
C THR A 750 2.46 58.69 -6.86
N LEU A 751 3.68 58.87 -6.33
CA LEU A 751 4.47 60.09 -6.56
C LEU A 751 5.03 60.26 -7.98
N GLY A 752 5.11 59.20 -8.78
CA GLY A 752 5.52 59.30 -10.19
C GLY A 752 4.41 59.77 -11.15
N ARG A 753 3.15 59.81 -10.72
CA ARG A 753 1.99 60.07 -11.60
C ARG A 753 0.94 61.06 -11.06
N LEU A 754 1.04 61.50 -9.80
CA LEU A 754 0.13 62.51 -9.21
C LEU A 754 0.57 63.97 -9.43
N ALA A 755 1.76 64.23 -9.97
CA ALA A 755 2.25 65.60 -10.20
C ALA A 755 1.47 66.40 -11.26
N PHE A 756 0.48 65.81 -11.93
CA PHE A 756 -0.24 66.43 -13.05
C PHE A 756 -1.66 66.92 -12.71
N LEU A 757 -2.18 66.68 -11.49
CA LEU A 757 -3.59 66.95 -11.15
C LEU A 757 -3.82 67.94 -9.99
N ILE A 758 -2.77 68.53 -9.42
CA ILE A 758 -2.92 69.55 -8.36
C ILE A 758 -2.41 70.89 -8.88
N ARG A 759 -3.31 71.64 -9.55
CA ARG A 759 -3.49 73.11 -9.55
C ARG A 759 -4.43 73.51 -10.72
N PRO A 760 -5.29 74.55 -10.61
CA PRO A 760 -5.79 75.27 -9.43
C PRO A 760 -7.34 75.42 -9.37
N LYS A 761 -7.79 75.87 -8.18
CA LYS A 761 -9.09 76.43 -7.73
C LYS A 761 -9.98 77.09 -8.82
N ILE A 762 -11.31 76.98 -8.67
CA ILE A 762 -12.31 78.09 -8.72
C ILE A 762 -13.74 77.62 -8.35
N ASP A 763 -14.29 78.31 -7.33
CA ASP A 763 -15.67 78.69 -6.95
C ASP A 763 -16.92 77.85 -7.30
N CYS A 764 -17.49 77.19 -6.27
CA CYS A 764 -18.90 76.83 -6.17
C CYS A 764 -19.57 77.73 -5.09
N ALA A 765 -19.94 78.96 -5.42
CA ALA A 765 -20.85 79.78 -4.62
C ALA A 765 -21.87 80.49 -5.53
N ALA A 766 -23.12 80.56 -5.04
CA ALA A 766 -24.27 81.34 -5.49
C ALA A 766 -25.21 80.76 -6.57
N SER A 767 -26.45 80.48 -6.13
CA SER A 767 -27.76 80.97 -6.65
C SER A 767 -28.82 79.86 -6.47
N SER A 768 -29.53 79.74 -5.34
CA SER A 768 -30.73 80.51 -4.96
C SER A 768 -31.57 81.06 -6.12
N GLN A 769 -32.80 80.54 -6.23
CA GLN A 769 -34.10 81.19 -6.55
C GLN A 769 -34.92 80.50 -7.66
N SER A 770 -36.12 80.04 -7.27
CA SER A 770 -37.36 79.94 -8.07
C SER A 770 -37.81 81.35 -8.53
N PRO A 771 -38.55 81.55 -9.64
CA PRO A 771 -39.95 81.11 -9.87
C PRO A 771 -40.14 80.59 -11.33
N GLU A 772 -41.27 80.09 -11.86
CA GLU A 772 -42.72 80.09 -11.63
C GLU A 772 -43.28 78.66 -11.76
#